data_AF-A0A535I4A1-F1
#
_entry.id   AF-A0A535I4A1-F1
#
_cell.length_a   1.000
_cell.length_b   1.000
_cell.length_c   1.000
_cell.angle_alpha   90.00
_cell.angle_beta   90.00
_cell.angle_gamma   90.00
#
_symmetry.space_group_name_H-M   'P 1'
#
loop_
_entity.id
_entity.type
_entity.pdbx_description
1 polymer ?
#
loop_
_entity_poly.entity_id
_entity_poly.type
_entity_poly.pdbx_seq_one_letter_code
_entity_poly.pdbx_strand_id
1 'polypeptide(L)'
;MTELVDDARFNPFNYVRLKSNVAPAVAESIEEMRVDLPGVYVLREPTRQYVFKENLAHLLGYTGGIPEDKLAQYQDQGYEIDDKIGVAGVERVFESDLRGGKGERLVEVDASGREIRTLAAQPAAPGKNLVLTIDADLQNAATEALKAGLKKVNARAGVVLAMDPNTGQMLAMVSYPSYDDNLFANGISRDDYAALLNNKDLPLFNRALSGEYPIGSVFKIVPASAALQEGVVGLNTTVLDSGVMWVPNKFYPNEPRLAQPFYGWARQGLGLMNITSALAWSSDIYFYTVAGGFENFKGLGLTRLVSYTQAFGFGDPTGINLPGEAGGLVPTDRWKRLNYAQPWVTGDTYNIGIGQGFLLATPMQLLNATSAVVNGGALYKPQIARALIDSEGHILKQFDPELIRQVPVSAQNLAVVRNGLRAAVTSGTAQTINLAGLKVAGKTGTAEYPGPRDKQGRLPTHAWFTAYAPYDNPQIVLVVFVENGGEGSETAVPIAASILKDYFHLGQNAPVLPNSGTAPSQTRVSESPQAGAVPPRTSTVPKKLKVRTLAQETGSSAYASISGWVRDRGGRPVPGVTVAIDRGGELVVRSLTGADGSFHYDTIPYEIGRDWHVRVEGSDSEILSLRPQPATKYTVLFYEE
;
A
#
# COMPACT_ATOMS: atom_id res chain seq x y z
N MET A 1 -11.18 21.37 51.16
CA MET A 1 -11.67 22.70 50.74
C MET A 1 -10.60 23.73 51.04
N THR A 2 -10.08 23.80 52.27
CA THR A 2 -8.93 24.64 52.66
C THR A 2 -7.67 24.35 51.84
N GLU A 3 -7.34 23.08 51.57
CA GLU A 3 -6.17 22.72 50.74
C GLU A 3 -6.22 23.18 49.27
N LEU A 4 -7.42 23.40 48.69
CA LEU A 4 -7.56 23.90 47.31
C LEU A 4 -7.53 25.43 47.24
N VAL A 5 -7.84 26.10 48.35
CA VAL A 5 -7.87 27.57 48.47
C VAL A 5 -6.49 28.12 48.86
N ASP A 6 -5.67 27.33 49.56
CA ASP A 6 -4.32 27.71 50.00
C ASP A 6 -3.21 27.43 48.95
N ASP A 7 -3.55 26.87 47.78
CA ASP A 7 -2.60 26.67 46.69
C ASP A 7 -2.38 28.01 45.95
N ALA A 8 -1.25 28.66 46.24
CA ALA A 8 -0.83 29.98 45.73
C ALA A 8 -0.74 30.10 44.19
N ARG A 9 -1.04 29.02 43.45
CA ARG A 9 -1.17 29.00 41.99
C ARG A 9 -2.53 29.51 41.51
N PHE A 10 -3.53 29.60 42.38
CA PHE A 10 -4.86 30.12 42.05
C PHE A 10 -5.04 31.55 42.57
N ASN A 11 -5.52 32.44 41.70
CA ASN A 11 -5.89 33.81 42.08
C ASN A 11 -6.97 33.74 43.18
N PRO A 12 -6.81 34.37 44.36
CA PRO A 12 -7.77 34.29 45.47
C PRO A 12 -9.16 34.87 45.14
N PHE A 13 -9.29 35.57 44.01
CA PHE A 13 -10.57 36.07 43.49
C PHE A 13 -11.19 35.18 42.40
N ASN A 14 -10.52 34.12 41.96
CA ASN A 14 -11.08 33.16 41.00
C ASN A 14 -12.02 32.18 41.71
N TYR A 15 -13.12 31.85 41.05
CA TYR A 15 -14.05 30.84 41.53
C TYR A 15 -13.37 29.47 41.59
N VAL A 16 -13.42 28.82 42.77
CA VAL A 16 -13.02 27.42 42.89
C VAL A 16 -14.15 26.53 42.37
N ARG A 17 -13.87 25.75 41.32
CA ARG A 17 -14.87 24.85 40.73
C ARG A 17 -15.22 23.73 41.70
N LEU A 18 -16.45 23.76 42.23
CA LEU A 18 -16.97 22.71 43.11
C LEU A 18 -17.47 21.48 42.32
N LYS A 19 -18.11 21.70 41.18
CA LYS A 19 -18.65 20.64 40.30
C LYS A 19 -18.80 21.15 38.86
N SER A 20 -18.43 20.32 37.88
CA SER A 20 -18.69 20.55 36.45
C SER A 20 -19.93 19.76 35.97
N ASN A 21 -20.47 20.13 34.81
CA ASN A 21 -21.58 19.43 34.14
C ASN A 21 -22.78 19.13 35.06
N VAL A 22 -23.18 20.15 35.84
CA VAL A 22 -24.33 20.07 36.73
C VAL A 22 -25.61 19.96 35.90
N ALA A 23 -26.50 19.03 36.26
CA ALA A 23 -27.79 18.88 35.57
C ALA A 23 -28.61 20.18 35.65
N PRO A 24 -29.37 20.56 34.60
CA PRO A 24 -30.12 21.81 34.59
C PRO A 24 -31.00 22.03 35.83
N ALA A 25 -31.72 20.99 36.28
CA ALA A 25 -32.56 21.08 37.48
C ALA A 25 -31.76 21.40 38.75
N VAL A 26 -30.54 20.87 38.90
CA VAL A 26 -29.68 21.15 40.06
C VAL A 26 -29.12 22.57 39.98
N ALA A 27 -28.74 23.01 38.77
CA ALA A 27 -28.30 24.39 38.54
C ALA A 27 -29.42 25.39 38.87
N GLU A 28 -30.65 25.10 38.44
CA GLU A 28 -31.85 25.89 38.75
C GLU A 28 -32.13 25.93 40.26
N SER A 29 -32.07 24.79 40.96
CA SER A 29 -32.23 24.77 42.43
C SER A 29 -31.15 25.58 43.15
N ILE A 30 -29.90 25.55 42.67
CA ILE A 30 -28.82 26.37 43.26
C ILE A 30 -29.10 27.87 43.01
N GLU A 31 -29.56 28.24 41.82
CA GLU A 31 -29.92 29.62 41.51
C GLU A 31 -31.13 30.12 42.33
N GLU A 32 -32.11 29.27 42.64
CA GLU A 32 -33.23 29.60 43.54
C GLU A 32 -32.76 29.81 44.99
N MET A 33 -31.81 29.00 45.46
CA MET A 33 -31.22 29.09 46.81
C MET A 33 -30.11 30.13 46.92
N ARG A 34 -29.95 31.04 45.95
CA ARG A 34 -28.87 32.05 45.94
C ARG A 34 -28.79 32.90 47.20
N VAL A 35 -29.92 33.14 47.87
CA VAL A 35 -29.97 33.89 49.14
C VAL A 35 -29.37 33.07 50.29
N ASP A 36 -29.59 31.76 50.29
CA ASP A 36 -29.18 30.84 51.34
C ASP A 36 -27.76 30.27 51.11
N LEU A 37 -27.24 30.38 49.87
CA LEU A 37 -25.91 29.93 49.47
C LEU A 37 -25.02 31.08 48.96
N PRO A 38 -24.75 32.11 49.80
CA PRO A 38 -23.88 33.21 49.39
C PRO A 38 -22.48 32.71 49.04
N GLY A 39 -21.96 33.12 47.88
CA GLY A 39 -20.65 32.70 47.38
C GLY A 39 -20.66 31.46 46.48
N VAL A 40 -21.81 30.79 46.31
CA VAL A 40 -21.98 29.70 45.35
C VAL A 40 -22.61 30.26 44.07
N TYR A 41 -21.94 30.03 42.93
CA TYR A 41 -22.37 30.56 41.64
C TYR A 41 -22.53 29.42 40.63
N VAL A 42 -23.56 29.51 39.79
CA VAL A 42 -23.66 28.68 38.58
C VAL A 42 -23.05 29.47 37.43
N LEU A 43 -21.91 28.99 36.92
CA LEU A 43 -21.26 29.54 35.74
C LEU A 43 -21.67 28.74 34.51
N ARG A 44 -22.00 29.46 33.42
CA ARG A 44 -22.23 28.86 32.11
C ARG A 44 -20.94 28.96 31.31
N GLU A 45 -20.44 27.82 30.86
CA GLU A 45 -19.23 27.72 30.07
C GLU A 45 -19.51 26.92 28.80
N PRO A 46 -18.93 27.32 27.65
CA PRO A 46 -18.98 26.51 26.46
C PRO A 46 -18.19 25.21 26.68
N THR A 47 -18.78 24.08 26.30
CA THR A 47 -18.10 22.78 26.29
C THR A 47 -17.92 22.30 24.86
N ARG A 48 -16.79 21.63 24.61
CA ARG A 48 -16.50 21.06 23.29
C ARG A 48 -17.30 19.78 23.12
N GLN A 49 -18.00 19.65 21.99
CA GLN A 49 -18.83 18.50 21.68
C GLN A 49 -18.43 17.89 20.33
N TYR A 50 -18.17 16.58 20.32
CA TYR A 50 -17.84 15.81 19.12
C TYR A 50 -19.06 15.00 18.69
N VAL A 51 -19.75 15.48 17.67
CA VAL A 51 -21.01 14.88 17.16
C VAL A 51 -20.79 13.45 16.65
N PHE A 52 -19.64 13.20 16.03
CA PHE A 52 -19.31 11.90 15.42
C PHE A 52 -18.64 10.91 16.38
N LYS A 53 -18.43 11.29 17.66
CA LYS A 53 -17.86 10.43 18.72
C LYS A 53 -16.64 9.64 18.23
N GLU A 54 -16.63 8.31 18.40
CA GLU A 54 -15.53 7.44 18.02
C GLU A 54 -15.23 7.38 16.52
N ASN A 55 -16.14 7.82 15.66
CA ASN A 55 -15.95 7.70 14.22
C ASN A 55 -14.87 8.62 13.65
N LEU A 56 -14.60 9.74 14.33
CA LEU A 56 -13.62 10.74 13.91
C LEU A 56 -12.52 10.98 14.94
N ALA A 57 -12.45 10.19 16.02
CA ALA A 57 -11.61 10.55 17.16
C ALA A 57 -10.11 10.62 16.87
N HIS A 58 -9.59 9.67 16.10
CA HIS A 58 -8.18 9.72 15.68
C HIS A 58 -7.84 10.87 14.73
N LEU A 59 -8.85 11.47 14.09
CA LEU A 59 -8.67 12.58 13.16
C LEU A 59 -8.87 13.92 13.87
N LEU A 60 -10.03 14.12 14.51
CA LEU A 60 -10.34 15.36 15.22
C LEU A 60 -9.45 15.52 16.45
N GLY A 61 -9.31 14.43 17.21
CA GLY A 61 -8.77 14.47 18.56
C GLY A 61 -9.65 15.29 19.48
N TYR A 62 -9.13 15.55 20.67
CA TYR A 62 -9.89 16.21 21.73
C TYR A 62 -9.16 17.40 22.34
N THR A 63 -9.95 18.29 22.92
CA THR A 63 -9.51 19.35 23.83
C THR A 63 -9.33 18.81 25.25
N GLY A 64 -8.40 19.37 26.02
CA GLY A 64 -8.19 19.03 27.43
C GLY A 64 -7.46 20.15 28.16
N GLY A 65 -7.28 20.01 29.47
CA GLY A 65 -6.48 20.96 30.26
C GLY A 65 -5.02 20.97 29.82
N ILE A 66 -4.33 22.08 30.08
CA ILE A 66 -2.91 22.23 29.72
C ILE A 66 -2.07 21.22 30.53
N PRO A 67 -1.27 20.38 29.86
CA PRO A 67 -0.32 19.49 30.54
C PRO A 67 0.65 20.28 31.42
N GLU A 68 0.91 19.80 32.64
CA GLU A 68 1.77 20.50 33.61
C GLU A 68 3.17 20.79 33.08
N ASP A 69 3.74 19.88 32.28
CA ASP A 69 5.04 20.03 31.62
C ASP A 69 5.08 21.11 30.54
N LYS A 70 3.91 21.59 30.09
CA LYS A 70 3.77 22.61 29.04
C LYS A 70 3.18 23.92 29.54
N LEU A 71 2.80 24.02 30.81
CA LEU A 71 2.08 25.16 31.34
C LEU A 71 2.82 26.48 31.11
N ALA A 72 4.12 26.55 31.42
CA ALA A 72 4.91 27.76 31.21
C ALA A 72 4.94 28.20 29.73
N GLN A 73 5.09 27.26 28.80
CA GLN A 73 5.10 27.55 27.36
C GLN A 73 3.76 28.13 26.88
N TYR A 74 2.64 27.61 27.41
CA TYR A 74 1.31 28.13 27.09
C TYR A 74 1.03 29.47 27.77
N GLN A 75 1.50 29.68 29.01
CA GLN A 75 1.41 30.97 29.68
C GLN A 75 2.13 32.08 28.90
N ASP A 76 3.30 31.79 28.33
CA ASP A 76 4.03 32.72 27.44
C ASP A 76 3.23 33.08 26.17
N GLN A 77 2.27 32.24 25.78
CA GLN A 77 1.36 32.45 24.65
C GLN A 77 0.01 33.09 25.06
N GLY A 78 -0.11 33.51 26.32
CA GLY A 78 -1.29 34.18 26.87
C GLY A 78 -2.40 33.23 27.35
N TYR A 79 -2.08 31.95 27.59
CA TYR A 79 -3.03 31.03 28.20
C TYR A 79 -3.02 31.10 29.73
N GLU A 80 -4.17 30.87 30.33
CA GLU A 80 -4.36 30.71 31.78
C GLU A 80 -4.32 29.22 32.16
N ILE A 81 -4.08 28.94 33.45
CA ILE A 81 -3.87 27.56 33.95
C ILE A 81 -5.08 26.65 33.74
N ASP A 82 -6.28 27.23 33.69
CA ASP A 82 -7.57 26.57 33.52
C ASP A 82 -8.08 26.57 32.07
N ASP A 83 -7.34 27.17 31.14
CA ASP A 83 -7.69 27.12 29.73
C ASP A 83 -7.63 25.68 29.21
N LYS A 84 -8.51 25.38 28.24
CA LYS A 84 -8.47 24.14 27.48
C LYS A 84 -7.76 24.36 26.16
N ILE A 85 -6.96 23.38 25.77
CA ILE A 85 -6.23 23.34 24.51
C ILE A 85 -6.55 22.07 23.74
N GLY A 86 -6.34 22.08 22.43
CA GLY A 86 -6.26 20.87 21.62
C GLY A 86 -5.10 19.97 22.05
N VAL A 87 -5.41 18.76 22.48
CA VAL A 87 -4.42 17.77 22.98
C VAL A 87 -4.04 16.76 21.91
N ALA A 88 -4.96 16.45 21.00
CA ALA A 88 -4.77 15.46 19.93
C ALA A 88 -5.35 15.94 18.59
N GLY A 89 -5.01 15.22 17.52
CA GLY A 89 -5.62 15.37 16.19
C GLY A 89 -5.57 16.79 15.61
N VAL A 90 -6.62 17.13 14.87
CA VAL A 90 -6.92 18.46 14.33
C VAL A 90 -6.95 19.52 15.43
N GLU A 91 -7.58 19.24 16.57
CA GLU A 91 -7.71 20.20 17.67
C GLU A 91 -6.32 20.72 18.08
N ARG A 92 -5.35 19.81 18.22
CA ARG A 92 -3.98 20.20 18.57
C ARG A 92 -3.25 20.95 17.47
N VAL A 93 -3.41 20.54 16.22
CA VAL A 93 -2.66 21.12 15.10
C VAL A 93 -3.15 22.51 14.75
N PHE A 94 -4.46 22.74 14.88
CA PHE A 94 -5.11 24.01 14.55
C PHE A 94 -5.48 24.82 15.79
N GLU A 95 -5.01 24.46 16.98
CA GLU A 95 -5.28 25.13 18.26
C GLU A 95 -5.21 26.67 18.15
N SER A 96 -4.12 27.19 17.57
CA SER A 96 -3.93 28.64 17.43
C SER A 96 -4.96 29.33 16.53
N ASP A 97 -5.53 28.62 15.56
CA ASP A 97 -6.59 29.11 14.68
C ASP A 97 -7.98 28.95 15.33
N LEU A 98 -8.19 27.89 16.12
CA LEU A 98 -9.48 27.53 16.71
C LEU A 98 -9.79 28.26 18.03
N ARG A 99 -8.77 28.66 18.80
CA ARG A 99 -8.95 29.22 20.16
C ARG A 99 -9.62 30.60 20.21
N GLY A 100 -9.49 31.40 19.16
CA GLY A 100 -9.96 32.79 19.14
C GLY A 100 -9.10 33.74 19.99
N GLY A 101 -9.71 34.83 20.45
CA GLY A 101 -9.06 35.83 21.30
C GLY A 101 -9.89 36.13 22.55
N LYS A 102 -9.24 36.19 23.71
CA LYS A 102 -9.89 36.55 24.97
C LYS A 102 -10.41 37.99 24.91
N GLY A 103 -11.61 38.18 25.45
CA GLY A 103 -12.16 39.50 25.74
C GLY A 103 -11.85 39.90 27.18
N GLU A 104 -12.15 41.14 27.53
CA GLU A 104 -11.91 41.67 28.87
C GLU A 104 -13.18 42.38 29.38
N ARG A 105 -13.45 42.29 30.67
CA ARG A 105 -14.50 43.08 31.33
C ARG A 105 -13.93 43.73 32.58
N LEU A 106 -14.08 45.04 32.69
CA LEU A 106 -13.83 45.79 33.91
C LEU A 106 -15.14 45.89 34.69
N VAL A 107 -15.21 45.26 35.86
CA VAL A 107 -16.41 45.22 36.71
C VAL A 107 -16.17 45.93 38.04
N GLU A 108 -17.18 46.67 38.51
CA GLU A 108 -17.21 47.24 39.86
C GLU A 108 -17.79 46.19 40.82
N VAL A 109 -17.08 45.90 41.91
CA VAL A 109 -17.48 44.93 42.93
C VAL A 109 -17.70 45.59 44.29
N ASP A 110 -18.58 45.02 45.12
CA ASP A 110 -18.75 45.47 46.51
C ASP A 110 -17.67 44.90 47.45
N ALA A 111 -17.72 45.26 48.74
CA ALA A 111 -16.76 44.80 49.75
C ALA A 111 -16.78 43.27 49.99
N SER A 112 -17.78 42.55 49.48
CA SER A 112 -17.88 41.09 49.51
C SER A 112 -17.46 40.42 48.19
N GLY A 113 -17.04 41.20 47.19
CA GLY A 113 -16.62 40.72 45.88
C GLY A 113 -17.78 40.49 44.90
N ARG A 114 -18.99 40.94 45.20
CA ARG A 114 -20.15 40.78 44.31
C ARG A 114 -20.11 41.80 43.19
N GLU A 115 -20.24 41.35 41.94
CA GLU A 115 -20.35 42.24 40.77
C GLU A 115 -21.60 43.15 40.88
N ILE A 116 -21.38 44.47 40.87
CA ILE A 116 -22.43 45.50 40.87
C ILE A 116 -22.78 45.89 39.43
N ARG A 117 -21.78 46.26 38.62
CA ARG A 117 -21.95 46.65 37.21
C ARG A 117 -20.65 46.51 36.40
N THR A 118 -20.78 46.39 35.08
CA THR A 118 -19.65 46.44 34.14
C THR A 118 -19.36 47.88 33.73
N LEU A 119 -18.13 48.34 33.93
CA LEU A 119 -17.64 49.69 33.61
C LEU A 119 -17.12 49.78 32.18
N ALA A 120 -16.43 48.74 31.70
CA ALA A 120 -15.93 48.64 30.34
C ALA A 120 -15.88 47.16 29.92
N ALA A 121 -16.03 46.88 28.62
CA ALA A 121 -15.92 45.55 28.09
C ALA A 121 -15.29 45.58 26.69
N GLN A 122 -14.32 44.70 26.47
CA GLN A 122 -13.82 44.32 25.17
C GLN A 122 -14.37 42.92 24.86
N PRO A 123 -15.18 42.75 23.80
CA PRO A 123 -15.72 41.44 23.46
C PRO A 123 -14.60 40.47 23.06
N ALA A 124 -14.79 39.19 23.37
CA ALA A 124 -13.92 38.13 22.88
C ALA A 124 -14.04 37.99 21.36
N ALA A 125 -12.93 37.67 20.70
CA ALA A 125 -12.93 37.34 19.28
C ALA A 125 -13.18 35.83 19.11
N PRO A 126 -14.17 35.41 18.29
CA PRO A 126 -14.38 34.00 18.05
C PRO A 126 -13.17 33.38 17.34
N GLY A 127 -12.95 32.09 17.59
CA GLY A 127 -12.03 31.28 16.81
C GLY A 127 -12.47 31.15 15.36
N LYS A 128 -11.53 30.76 14.49
CA LYS A 128 -11.84 30.47 13.09
C LYS A 128 -12.55 29.12 12.99
N ASN A 129 -13.41 28.99 11.99
CA ASN A 129 -14.03 27.72 11.64
C ASN A 129 -13.11 26.98 10.66
N LEU A 130 -12.70 25.77 11.03
CA LEU A 130 -11.94 24.89 10.14
C LEU A 130 -12.88 23.98 9.36
N VAL A 131 -12.78 24.06 8.05
CA VAL A 131 -13.48 23.17 7.12
C VAL A 131 -12.52 22.06 6.72
N LEU A 132 -12.90 20.82 6.99
CA LEU A 132 -12.10 19.63 6.65
C LEU A 132 -12.39 19.14 5.23
N THR A 133 -11.49 18.32 4.70
CA THR A 133 -11.66 17.59 3.42
C THR A 133 -12.48 16.31 3.58
N ILE A 134 -12.70 15.88 4.82
CA ILE A 134 -13.35 14.61 5.16
C ILE A 134 -14.84 14.65 4.78
N ASP A 135 -15.25 13.66 4.02
CA ASP A 135 -16.64 13.38 3.73
C ASP A 135 -17.21 12.51 4.87
N ALA A 136 -18.16 13.07 5.61
CA ALA A 136 -18.72 12.41 6.79
C ALA A 136 -19.51 11.14 6.43
N ASP A 137 -20.18 11.11 5.29
CA ASP A 137 -20.95 9.94 4.84
C ASP A 137 -20.00 8.83 4.41
N LEU A 138 -18.95 9.16 3.66
CA LEU A 138 -17.89 8.22 3.31
C LEU A 138 -17.15 7.69 4.55
N GLN A 139 -16.84 8.55 5.52
CA GLN A 139 -16.23 8.14 6.78
C GLN A 139 -17.12 7.12 7.52
N ASN A 140 -18.42 7.40 7.64
CA ASN A 140 -19.38 6.48 8.24
C ASN A 140 -19.44 5.14 7.47
N ALA A 141 -19.57 5.19 6.14
CA ALA A 141 -19.62 4.00 5.29
C ALA A 141 -18.34 3.16 5.39
N ALA A 142 -17.17 3.81 5.44
CA ALA A 142 -15.87 3.18 5.65
C ALA A 142 -15.78 2.48 7.01
N THR A 143 -16.23 3.13 8.08
CA THR A 143 -16.22 2.56 9.42
C THR A 143 -17.13 1.35 9.53
N GLU A 144 -18.35 1.43 9.01
CA GLU A 144 -19.30 0.31 9.07
C GLU A 144 -18.86 -0.87 8.19
N ALA A 145 -18.33 -0.60 7.00
CA ALA A 145 -17.74 -1.63 6.14
C ALA A 145 -16.54 -2.32 6.83
N LEU A 146 -15.67 -1.55 7.48
CA LEU A 146 -14.53 -2.09 8.23
C LEU A 146 -15.00 -2.96 9.40
N LYS A 147 -15.92 -2.45 10.26
CA LYS A 147 -16.46 -3.22 11.39
C LYS A 147 -17.11 -4.53 10.94
N ALA A 148 -17.89 -4.50 9.86
CA ALA A 148 -18.51 -5.69 9.29
C ALA A 148 -17.46 -6.70 8.79
N GLY A 149 -16.43 -6.22 8.12
CA GLY A 149 -15.30 -7.04 7.66
C GLY A 149 -14.50 -7.66 8.80
N LEU A 150 -14.17 -6.87 9.82
CA LEU A 150 -13.48 -7.32 11.04
C LEU A 150 -14.25 -8.45 11.72
N LYS A 151 -15.57 -8.28 11.90
CA LYS A 151 -16.45 -9.29 12.50
C LYS A 151 -16.44 -10.60 11.71
N LYS A 152 -16.44 -10.53 10.36
CA LYS A 152 -16.47 -11.72 9.49
C LYS A 152 -15.24 -12.63 9.69
N VAL A 153 -14.08 -12.03 9.94
CA VAL A 153 -12.82 -12.77 10.11
C VAL A 153 -12.34 -12.84 11.56
N ASN A 154 -13.16 -12.39 12.51
CA ASN A 154 -12.83 -12.30 13.92
C ASN A 154 -11.51 -11.53 14.20
N ALA A 155 -11.25 -10.51 13.39
CA ALA A 155 -10.15 -9.58 13.59
C ALA A 155 -10.61 -8.44 14.50
N ARG A 156 -9.65 -7.86 15.23
CA ARG A 156 -9.94 -6.86 16.26
C ARG A 156 -9.68 -5.42 15.83
N ALA A 157 -8.80 -5.23 14.86
CA ALA A 157 -8.31 -3.93 14.46
C ALA A 157 -8.08 -3.83 12.95
N GLY A 158 -8.18 -2.62 12.42
CA GLY A 158 -7.97 -2.35 11.01
C GLY A 158 -8.03 -0.86 10.70
N VAL A 159 -7.75 -0.54 9.44
CA VAL A 159 -7.67 0.83 8.92
C VAL A 159 -8.35 0.89 7.57
N VAL A 160 -9.05 2.00 7.33
CA VAL A 160 -9.50 2.40 6.00
C VAL A 160 -9.06 3.84 5.75
N LEU A 161 -8.38 4.07 4.63
CA LEU A 161 -7.99 5.40 4.18
C LEU A 161 -8.53 5.65 2.78
N ALA A 162 -9.10 6.82 2.55
CA ALA A 162 -9.54 7.28 1.23
C ALA A 162 -8.96 8.67 0.93
N MET A 163 -8.44 8.86 -0.28
CA MET A 163 -7.82 10.12 -0.70
C MET A 163 -8.15 10.40 -2.17
N ASP A 164 -8.36 11.67 -2.51
CA ASP A 164 -8.35 12.11 -3.91
C ASP A 164 -6.90 12.11 -4.43
N PRO A 165 -6.57 11.28 -5.43
CA PRO A 165 -5.20 11.16 -5.89
C PRO A 165 -4.65 12.43 -6.53
N ASN A 166 -5.49 13.32 -7.05
CA ASN A 166 -5.05 14.48 -7.82
C ASN A 166 -4.75 15.70 -6.93
N THR A 167 -5.18 15.66 -5.67
CA THR A 167 -5.10 16.80 -4.73
C THR A 167 -4.47 16.46 -3.39
N GLY A 168 -4.30 15.17 -3.07
CA GLY A 168 -3.86 14.73 -1.74
C GLY A 168 -4.90 14.94 -0.64
N GLN A 169 -6.14 15.34 -0.98
CA GLN A 169 -7.19 15.56 0.01
C GLN A 169 -7.67 14.23 0.57
N MET A 170 -7.60 14.08 1.89
CA MET A 170 -8.15 12.94 2.61
C MET A 170 -9.67 13.03 2.61
N LEU A 171 -10.32 12.00 2.07
CA LEU A 171 -11.78 11.90 2.01
C LEU A 171 -12.32 11.13 3.21
N ALA A 172 -11.58 10.12 3.69
CA ALA A 172 -11.88 9.38 4.91
C ALA A 172 -10.60 8.82 5.54
N MET A 173 -10.61 8.71 6.87
CA MET A 173 -9.49 8.19 7.67
C MET A 173 -10.02 7.48 8.91
N VAL A 174 -10.15 6.15 8.80
CA VAL A 174 -10.65 5.28 9.87
C VAL A 174 -9.49 4.49 10.47
N SER A 175 -9.34 4.57 11.79
CA SER A 175 -8.48 3.68 12.58
C SER A 175 -9.35 3.02 13.63
N TYR A 176 -9.42 1.69 13.63
CA TYR A 176 -10.27 0.90 14.52
C TYR A 176 -9.45 -0.14 15.31
N PRO A 177 -9.77 -0.40 16.60
CA PRO A 177 -10.80 0.26 17.41
C PRO A 177 -10.45 1.71 17.74
N SER A 178 -11.47 2.50 18.09
CA SER A 178 -11.34 3.92 18.46
C SER A 178 -11.97 4.19 19.83
N TYR A 179 -12.14 5.47 20.18
CA TYR A 179 -12.61 5.96 21.49
C TYR A 179 -13.46 7.21 21.32
N ASP A 180 -14.29 7.57 22.31
CA ASP A 180 -15.12 8.78 22.25
C ASP A 180 -14.35 10.00 22.80
N ASP A 181 -14.06 10.98 21.94
CA ASP A 181 -13.39 12.24 22.30
C ASP A 181 -14.14 13.03 23.39
N ASN A 182 -15.46 12.87 23.48
CA ASN A 182 -16.27 13.56 24.49
C ASN A 182 -15.91 13.13 25.92
N LEU A 183 -15.34 11.92 26.10
CA LEU A 183 -14.84 11.47 27.40
C LEU A 183 -13.71 12.39 27.87
N PHE A 184 -12.81 12.79 26.97
CA PHE A 184 -11.67 13.63 27.30
C PHE A 184 -12.04 15.10 27.45
N ALA A 185 -12.82 15.66 26.53
CA ALA A 185 -13.16 17.09 26.56
C ALA A 185 -13.97 17.52 27.78
N ASN A 186 -14.71 16.59 28.38
CA ASN A 186 -15.50 16.81 29.59
C ASN A 186 -14.77 16.45 30.89
N GLY A 187 -13.50 16.05 30.82
CA GLY A 187 -12.73 15.54 31.95
C GLY A 187 -12.99 14.06 32.17
N ILE A 188 -12.15 13.23 31.56
CA ILE A 188 -12.29 11.77 31.60
C ILE A 188 -12.17 11.23 33.03
N SER A 189 -13.03 10.28 33.38
CA SER A 189 -12.95 9.60 34.67
C SER A 189 -11.68 8.72 34.75
N ARG A 190 -11.18 8.46 35.97
CA ARG A 190 -10.03 7.57 36.16
C ARG A 190 -10.31 6.16 35.62
N ASP A 191 -11.53 5.68 35.79
CA ASP A 191 -11.94 4.34 35.36
C ASP A 191 -12.04 4.24 33.84
N ASP A 192 -12.65 5.22 33.18
CA ASP A 192 -12.73 5.26 31.71
C ASP A 192 -11.34 5.38 31.07
N TYR A 193 -10.49 6.25 31.63
CA TYR A 193 -9.11 6.40 31.15
C TYR A 193 -8.31 5.10 31.34
N ALA A 194 -8.42 4.45 32.51
CA ALA A 194 -7.79 3.17 32.76
C ALA A 194 -8.33 2.06 31.84
N ALA A 195 -9.62 2.08 31.50
CA ALA A 195 -10.21 1.13 30.57
C ALA A 195 -9.63 1.28 29.15
N LEU A 196 -9.46 2.52 28.67
CA LEU A 196 -8.85 2.78 27.37
C LEU A 196 -7.36 2.41 27.35
N LEU A 197 -6.61 2.77 28.39
CA LEU A 197 -5.17 2.54 28.50
C LEU A 197 -4.83 1.03 28.60
N ASN A 198 -5.63 0.27 29.35
CA ASN A 198 -5.38 -1.17 29.57
C ASN A 198 -6.05 -2.07 28.52
N ASN A 199 -6.77 -1.50 27.55
CA ASN A 199 -7.40 -2.27 26.51
C ASN A 199 -6.33 -2.87 25.56
N LYS A 200 -6.31 -4.20 25.46
CA LYS A 200 -5.37 -4.96 24.63
C LYS A 200 -5.49 -4.67 23.14
N ASP A 201 -6.64 -4.16 22.71
CA ASP A 201 -6.90 -3.81 21.31
C ASP A 201 -6.44 -2.37 20.98
N LEU A 202 -5.80 -1.67 21.95
CA LEU A 202 -5.13 -0.38 21.76
C LEU A 202 -6.00 0.69 21.07
N PRO A 203 -7.16 1.08 21.63
CA PRO A 203 -8.07 2.04 21.00
C PRO A 203 -7.49 3.45 20.89
N LEU A 204 -6.52 3.84 21.73
CA LEU A 204 -5.85 5.14 21.63
C LEU A 204 -4.79 5.20 20.52
N PHE A 205 -4.38 4.04 19.99
CA PHE A 205 -3.32 3.96 18.99
C PHE A 205 -3.85 4.25 17.59
N ASN A 206 -3.34 5.31 16.95
CA ASN A 206 -3.69 5.66 15.58
C ASN A 206 -2.94 4.77 14.59
N ARG A 207 -3.56 3.65 14.21
CA ARG A 207 -2.97 2.66 13.30
C ARG A 207 -2.74 3.19 11.89
N ALA A 208 -3.52 4.18 11.47
CA ALA A 208 -3.42 4.76 10.15
C ALA A 208 -2.11 5.54 9.94
N LEU A 209 -1.59 6.18 11.00
CA LEU A 209 -0.39 7.03 10.94
C LEU A 209 0.81 6.46 11.67
N SER A 210 0.58 5.83 12.82
CA SER A 210 1.64 5.38 13.72
C SER A 210 1.93 3.88 13.60
N GLY A 211 1.02 3.12 12.98
CA GLY A 211 1.17 1.68 12.80
C GLY A 211 2.17 1.36 11.70
N GLU A 212 3.24 0.64 12.04
CA GLU A 212 4.29 0.21 11.11
C GLU A 212 4.19 -1.30 10.90
N TYR A 213 3.93 -1.71 9.66
CA TYR A 213 3.60 -3.10 9.34
C TYR A 213 4.38 -3.60 8.13
N PRO A 214 4.62 -4.92 8.02
CA PRO A 214 4.89 -5.50 6.72
C PRO A 214 3.65 -5.29 5.84
N ILE A 215 3.87 -4.79 4.63
CA ILE A 215 2.79 -4.45 3.69
C ILE A 215 2.59 -5.53 2.62
N GLY A 216 3.56 -6.42 2.43
CA GLY A 216 3.48 -7.52 1.50
C GLY A 216 3.20 -7.07 0.06
N SER A 217 2.44 -7.87 -0.68
CA SER A 217 2.32 -7.74 -2.14
C SER A 217 1.70 -6.43 -2.68
N VAL A 218 1.10 -5.58 -1.83
CA VAL A 218 0.71 -4.22 -2.27
C VAL A 218 1.93 -3.36 -2.62
N PHE A 219 3.10 -3.67 -2.05
CA PHE A 219 4.35 -2.99 -2.33
C PHE A 219 4.83 -3.18 -3.78
N LYS A 220 4.43 -4.27 -4.44
CA LYS A 220 4.91 -4.65 -5.79
C LYS A 220 4.71 -3.57 -6.87
N ILE A 221 3.87 -2.57 -6.62
CA ILE A 221 3.74 -1.37 -7.46
C ILE A 221 5.07 -0.60 -7.59
N VAL A 222 5.89 -0.55 -6.53
CA VAL A 222 7.18 0.14 -6.50
C VAL A 222 8.24 -0.58 -7.34
N PRO A 223 8.59 -1.86 -7.07
CA PRO A 223 9.58 -2.57 -7.88
C PRO A 223 9.10 -2.78 -9.33
N ALA A 224 7.79 -2.87 -9.60
CA ALA A 224 7.28 -2.88 -10.97
C ALA A 224 7.62 -1.59 -11.71
N SER A 225 7.31 -0.44 -11.09
CA SER A 225 7.59 0.89 -11.63
C SER A 225 9.10 1.09 -11.85
N ALA A 226 9.91 0.73 -10.86
CA ALA A 226 11.36 0.82 -10.93
C ALA A 226 11.96 -0.07 -12.03
N ALA A 227 11.51 -1.32 -12.14
CA ALA A 227 12.04 -2.27 -13.12
C ALA A 227 11.73 -1.84 -14.57
N LEU A 228 10.56 -1.24 -14.80
CA LEU A 228 10.22 -0.64 -16.10
C LEU A 228 11.09 0.59 -16.39
N GLN A 229 11.25 1.48 -15.39
CA GLN A 229 12.00 2.71 -15.56
C GLN A 229 13.49 2.47 -15.81
N GLU A 230 14.06 1.49 -15.14
CA GLU A 230 15.48 1.12 -15.25
C GLU A 230 15.76 0.19 -16.45
N GLY A 231 14.74 -0.16 -17.23
CA GLY A 231 14.87 -1.09 -18.36
C GLY A 231 15.27 -2.51 -17.96
N VAL A 232 15.05 -2.90 -16.69
CA VAL A 232 15.27 -4.27 -16.20
C VAL A 232 14.27 -5.24 -16.83
N VAL A 233 13.04 -4.77 -17.06
CA VAL A 233 12.00 -5.48 -17.82
C VAL A 233 11.35 -4.54 -18.82
N GLY A 234 10.94 -5.07 -19.96
CA GLY A 234 9.98 -4.46 -20.87
C GLY A 234 8.63 -5.16 -20.81
N LEU A 235 7.68 -4.71 -21.63
CA LEU A 235 6.32 -5.27 -21.69
C LEU A 235 6.28 -6.76 -22.05
N ASN A 236 7.23 -7.21 -22.86
CA ASN A 236 7.32 -8.57 -23.37
C ASN A 236 8.32 -9.42 -22.60
N THR A 237 9.00 -8.87 -21.60
CA THR A 237 9.92 -9.65 -20.77
C THR A 237 9.09 -10.60 -19.91
N THR A 238 9.35 -11.90 -20.06
CA THR A 238 8.68 -12.95 -19.28
C THR A 238 9.63 -13.60 -18.30
N VAL A 239 9.14 -13.88 -17.09
CA VAL A 239 9.81 -14.71 -16.08
C VAL A 239 8.95 -15.95 -15.84
N LEU A 240 9.59 -17.12 -15.75
CA LEU A 240 8.90 -18.36 -15.38
C LEU A 240 8.71 -18.40 -13.86
N ASP A 241 7.44 -18.43 -13.43
CA ASP A 241 7.06 -18.75 -12.06
C ASP A 241 6.79 -20.25 -11.94
N SER A 242 7.78 -20.98 -11.41
CA SER A 242 7.72 -22.41 -11.09
C SER A 242 7.20 -22.70 -9.67
N GLY A 243 6.71 -21.70 -8.93
CA GLY A 243 6.23 -21.83 -7.55
C GLY A 243 7.33 -21.87 -6.49
N VAL A 244 8.56 -22.26 -6.86
CA VAL A 244 9.75 -22.18 -6.01
C VAL A 244 10.97 -21.77 -6.84
N MET A 245 11.75 -20.84 -6.29
CA MET A 245 13.05 -20.39 -6.78
C MET A 245 14.14 -20.96 -5.86
N TRP A 246 15.03 -21.78 -6.40
CA TRP A 246 16.16 -22.33 -5.65
C TRP A 246 17.38 -21.45 -5.86
N VAL A 247 17.69 -20.62 -4.87
CA VAL A 247 18.75 -19.62 -4.95
C VAL A 247 20.07 -20.30 -4.58
N PRO A 248 21.05 -20.41 -5.50
CA PRO A 248 22.32 -21.06 -5.21
C PRO A 248 23.07 -20.37 -4.09
N ASN A 249 23.80 -21.14 -3.28
CA ASN A 249 24.67 -20.55 -2.27
C ASN A 249 25.81 -19.78 -2.96
N LYS A 250 25.99 -18.49 -2.62
CA LYS A 250 27.01 -17.64 -3.25
C LYS A 250 28.45 -18.18 -3.09
N PHE A 251 28.75 -18.84 -1.98
CA PHE A 251 30.08 -19.38 -1.70
C PHE A 251 30.26 -20.82 -2.22
N TYR A 252 29.15 -21.53 -2.45
CA TYR A 252 29.13 -22.90 -2.96
C TYR A 252 28.10 -23.04 -4.09
N PRO A 253 28.29 -22.35 -5.23
CA PRO A 253 27.27 -22.27 -6.28
C PRO A 253 27.00 -23.61 -6.98
N ASN A 254 27.98 -24.52 -6.94
CA ASN A 254 27.89 -25.85 -7.55
C ASN A 254 27.37 -26.92 -6.58
N GLU A 255 26.87 -26.53 -5.40
CA GLU A 255 26.31 -27.43 -4.38
C GLU A 255 24.79 -27.24 -4.25
N PRO A 256 23.97 -27.90 -5.09
CA PRO A 256 22.51 -27.71 -5.11
C PRO A 256 21.84 -27.95 -3.75
N ARG A 257 22.42 -28.81 -2.91
CA ARG A 257 21.93 -29.11 -1.56
C ARG A 257 21.98 -27.91 -0.60
N LEU A 258 22.82 -26.92 -0.90
CA LEU A 258 22.97 -25.69 -0.12
C LEU A 258 22.12 -24.53 -0.67
N ALA A 259 21.40 -24.75 -1.77
CA ALA A 259 20.51 -23.75 -2.35
C ALA A 259 19.36 -23.43 -1.38
N GLN A 260 18.99 -22.16 -1.29
CA GLN A 260 17.93 -21.69 -0.41
C GLN A 260 16.62 -21.58 -1.21
N PRO A 261 15.52 -22.19 -0.75
CA PRO A 261 14.24 -22.07 -1.42
C PRO A 261 13.57 -20.73 -1.10
N PHE A 262 13.16 -20.03 -2.15
CA PHE A 262 12.26 -18.87 -2.09
C PHE A 262 10.95 -19.26 -2.75
N TYR A 263 9.88 -19.25 -1.97
CA TYR A 263 8.60 -19.77 -2.42
C TYR A 263 7.71 -18.66 -2.95
N GLY A 264 6.97 -18.99 -4.01
CA GLY A 264 5.78 -18.25 -4.40
C GLY A 264 4.55 -18.72 -3.65
N TRP A 265 3.54 -17.87 -3.56
CA TRP A 265 2.25 -18.22 -2.95
C TRP A 265 1.57 -19.38 -3.69
N ALA A 266 1.66 -19.43 -5.02
CA ALA A 266 1.18 -20.53 -5.85
C ALA A 266 2.26 -21.61 -5.99
N ARG A 267 2.21 -22.64 -5.15
CA ARG A 267 3.24 -23.70 -5.08
C ARG A 267 3.36 -24.53 -6.36
N GLN A 268 2.29 -24.62 -7.12
CA GLN A 268 2.25 -25.23 -8.44
C GLN A 268 2.86 -24.37 -9.57
N GLY A 269 3.23 -23.12 -9.26
CA GLY A 269 3.68 -22.13 -10.24
C GLY A 269 2.55 -21.40 -10.96
N LEU A 270 2.87 -20.22 -11.49
CA LEU A 270 1.97 -19.39 -12.30
C LEU A 270 2.33 -19.43 -13.79
N GLY A 271 3.40 -20.13 -14.17
CA GLY A 271 3.85 -20.24 -15.55
C GLY A 271 4.64 -19.01 -16.02
N LEU A 272 4.66 -18.76 -17.33
CA LEU A 272 5.35 -17.60 -17.89
C LEU A 272 4.54 -16.32 -17.62
N MET A 273 5.16 -15.37 -16.95
CA MET A 273 4.54 -14.13 -16.51
C MET A 273 5.26 -12.93 -17.08
N ASN A 274 4.53 -11.99 -17.68
CA ASN A 274 5.04 -10.64 -17.92
C ASN A 274 4.66 -9.72 -16.74
N ILE A 275 5.11 -8.47 -16.75
CA ILE A 275 4.86 -7.56 -15.62
C ILE A 275 3.36 -7.35 -15.32
N THR A 276 2.52 -7.32 -16.35
CA THR A 276 1.07 -7.12 -16.20
C THR A 276 0.44 -8.33 -15.53
N SER A 277 0.72 -9.55 -16.01
CA SER A 277 0.19 -10.77 -15.40
C SER A 277 0.80 -11.02 -14.02
N ALA A 278 2.07 -10.68 -13.81
CA ALA A 278 2.75 -10.79 -12.52
C ALA A 278 2.12 -9.87 -11.46
N LEU A 279 1.73 -8.64 -11.81
CA LEU A 279 0.94 -7.77 -10.94
C LEU A 279 -0.47 -8.32 -10.71
N ALA A 280 -1.13 -8.82 -11.77
CA ALA A 280 -2.49 -9.35 -11.70
C ALA A 280 -2.63 -10.56 -10.77
N TRP A 281 -1.71 -11.53 -10.91
CA TRP A 281 -1.66 -12.77 -10.14
C TRP A 281 -0.69 -12.70 -8.96
N SER A 282 -0.12 -11.52 -8.71
CA SER A 282 0.76 -11.28 -7.57
C SER A 282 1.95 -12.26 -7.46
N SER A 283 2.56 -12.66 -8.57
CA SER A 283 3.68 -13.62 -8.60
C SER A 283 4.82 -13.20 -7.68
N ASP A 284 5.24 -14.00 -6.71
CA ASP A 284 6.41 -13.62 -5.89
C ASP A 284 7.71 -13.89 -6.65
N ILE A 285 7.78 -14.98 -7.41
CA ILE A 285 8.97 -15.39 -8.16
C ILE A 285 9.36 -14.32 -9.18
N TYR A 286 8.39 -13.77 -9.92
CA TYR A 286 8.63 -12.64 -10.82
C TYR A 286 9.29 -11.48 -10.08
N PHE A 287 8.75 -11.09 -8.92
CA PHE A 287 9.26 -9.94 -8.17
C PHE A 287 10.56 -10.21 -7.41
N TYR A 288 10.85 -11.45 -7.00
CA TYR A 288 12.19 -11.85 -6.56
C TYR A 288 13.20 -11.64 -7.68
N THR A 289 12.89 -12.14 -8.89
CA THR A 289 13.75 -12.02 -10.07
C THR A 289 13.97 -10.56 -10.46
N VAL A 290 12.93 -9.71 -10.51
CA VAL A 290 13.14 -8.30 -10.88
C VAL A 290 13.85 -7.51 -9.79
N ALA A 291 13.64 -7.84 -8.51
CA ALA A 291 14.24 -7.10 -7.41
C ALA A 291 15.71 -7.48 -7.21
N GLY A 292 16.01 -8.77 -7.04
CA GLY A 292 17.37 -9.24 -6.71
C GLY A 292 18.15 -9.87 -7.87
N GLY A 293 17.50 -10.15 -9.00
CA GLY A 293 18.07 -10.94 -10.09
C GLY A 293 17.93 -12.44 -9.87
N PHE A 294 18.08 -13.26 -10.90
CA PHE A 294 18.15 -14.71 -10.76
C PHE A 294 18.83 -15.32 -11.99
N GLU A 295 19.81 -16.21 -11.77
CA GLU A 295 20.66 -16.75 -12.85
C GLU A 295 21.25 -15.65 -13.75
N ASN A 296 20.93 -15.66 -15.04
CA ASN A 296 21.39 -14.66 -16.02
C ASN A 296 20.53 -13.38 -16.02
N PHE A 297 19.45 -13.34 -15.23
CA PHE A 297 18.57 -12.19 -15.14
C PHE A 297 19.13 -11.15 -14.15
N LYS A 298 19.51 -9.98 -14.66
CA LYS A 298 19.98 -8.86 -13.82
C LYS A 298 18.77 -8.10 -13.24
N GLY A 299 18.54 -8.22 -11.95
CA GLY A 299 17.51 -7.45 -11.23
C GLY A 299 17.94 -6.01 -10.92
N LEU A 300 17.07 -5.28 -10.23
CA LEU A 300 17.30 -3.91 -9.75
C LEU A 300 18.49 -3.81 -8.78
N GLY A 301 18.62 -4.80 -7.89
CA GLY A 301 19.54 -4.75 -6.75
C GLY A 301 19.06 -3.79 -5.65
N LEU A 302 19.70 -3.87 -4.49
CA LEU A 302 19.31 -3.12 -3.29
C LEU A 302 19.29 -1.60 -3.51
N THR A 303 20.34 -1.04 -4.10
CA THR A 303 20.50 0.42 -4.22
C THR A 303 19.36 1.07 -4.99
N ARG A 304 19.01 0.51 -6.15
CA ARG A 304 17.89 1.02 -6.96
C ARG A 304 16.57 0.78 -6.23
N LEU A 305 16.37 -0.42 -5.68
CA LEU A 305 15.14 -0.74 -4.95
C LEU A 305 14.88 0.25 -3.81
N VAL A 306 15.88 0.53 -2.97
CA VAL A 306 15.78 1.52 -1.88
C VAL A 306 15.51 2.92 -2.42
N SER A 307 16.23 3.35 -3.45
CA SER A 307 16.07 4.69 -4.03
C SER A 307 14.65 4.94 -4.55
N TYR A 308 14.07 3.98 -5.29
CA TYR A 308 12.69 4.10 -5.73
C TYR A 308 11.71 4.00 -4.55
N THR A 309 11.95 3.12 -3.59
CA THR A 309 11.12 3.02 -2.38
C THR A 309 10.99 4.35 -1.65
N GLN A 310 12.11 5.04 -1.42
CA GLN A 310 12.13 6.38 -0.83
C GLN A 310 11.51 7.43 -1.74
N ALA A 311 11.71 7.34 -3.06
CA ALA A 311 11.11 8.27 -4.01
C ALA A 311 9.57 8.19 -4.03
N PHE A 312 9.00 7.02 -3.72
CA PHE A 312 7.56 6.83 -3.52
C PHE A 312 7.05 7.26 -2.13
N GLY A 313 7.92 7.80 -1.26
CA GLY A 313 7.56 8.37 0.03
C GLY A 313 7.64 7.40 1.22
N PHE A 314 8.16 6.18 1.02
CA PHE A 314 8.39 5.25 2.13
C PHE A 314 9.68 5.59 2.89
N GLY A 315 9.66 5.42 4.21
CA GLY A 315 10.82 5.66 5.09
C GLY A 315 10.85 7.06 5.71
N ASP A 316 9.94 7.94 5.30
CA ASP A 316 9.74 9.27 5.88
C ASP A 316 8.24 9.51 6.15
N PRO A 317 7.87 10.31 7.17
CA PRO A 317 6.48 10.75 7.36
C PRO A 317 5.93 11.41 6.09
N THR A 318 4.66 11.17 5.75
CA THR A 318 4.03 11.77 4.56
C THR A 318 3.80 13.27 4.71
N GLY A 319 3.86 13.78 5.94
CA GLY A 319 3.69 15.20 6.25
C GLY A 319 2.24 15.61 6.44
N ILE A 320 1.32 14.66 6.64
CA ILE A 320 -0.07 14.96 6.98
C ILE A 320 -0.12 15.89 8.19
N ASN A 321 -1.06 16.84 8.20
CA ASN A 321 -1.24 17.81 9.28
C ASN A 321 -1.89 17.16 10.54
N LEU A 322 -1.33 16.06 11.02
CA LEU A 322 -1.74 15.35 12.23
C LEU A 322 -0.51 14.88 13.03
N PRO A 323 -0.59 14.87 14.37
CA PRO A 323 0.53 14.45 15.21
C PRO A 323 0.70 12.92 15.20
N GLY A 324 1.92 12.46 15.48
CA GLY A 324 2.22 11.05 15.74
C GLY A 324 2.43 10.19 14.48
N GLU A 325 2.68 10.80 13.33
CA GLU A 325 3.00 10.07 12.10
C GLU A 325 4.38 9.37 12.20
N ALA A 326 4.39 8.07 11.92
CA ALA A 326 5.62 7.27 11.87
C ALA A 326 6.25 7.31 10.47
N GLY A 327 7.57 7.18 10.43
CA GLY A 327 8.34 7.17 9.17
C GLY A 327 8.40 5.80 8.48
N GLY A 328 7.99 4.72 9.12
CA GLY A 328 8.25 3.39 8.60
C GLY A 328 9.75 3.05 8.62
N LEU A 329 10.11 1.96 7.94
CA LEU A 329 11.49 1.50 7.82
C LEU A 329 11.76 1.03 6.39
N VAL A 330 12.64 1.75 5.69
CA VAL A 330 13.26 1.28 4.44
C VAL A 330 14.65 0.71 4.77
N PRO A 331 14.81 -0.63 4.80
CA PRO A 331 16.05 -1.24 5.23
C PRO A 331 17.18 -1.07 4.21
N THR A 332 18.40 -0.90 4.70
CA THR A 332 19.64 -0.79 3.91
C THR A 332 20.71 -1.73 4.45
N ASP A 333 21.79 -1.98 3.69
CA ASP A 333 22.95 -2.75 4.18
C ASP A 333 23.53 -2.11 5.44
N ARG A 334 23.66 -0.77 5.46
CA ARG A 334 24.11 -0.03 6.64
C ARG A 334 23.19 -0.27 7.84
N TRP A 335 21.88 -0.15 7.65
CA TRP A 335 20.91 -0.37 8.72
C TRP A 335 21.01 -1.80 9.27
N LYS A 336 21.10 -2.82 8.40
CA LYS A 336 21.19 -4.22 8.84
C LYS A 336 22.47 -4.49 9.61
N ARG A 337 23.61 -3.94 9.17
CA ARG A 337 24.89 -4.07 9.90
C ARG A 337 24.84 -3.45 11.28
N LEU A 338 24.24 -2.26 11.42
CA LEU A 338 24.14 -1.56 12.69
C LEU A 338 23.19 -2.26 13.68
N ASN A 339 22.10 -2.85 13.20
CA ASN A 339 21.07 -3.43 14.08
C ASN A 339 21.24 -4.93 14.34
N TYR A 340 21.84 -5.68 13.40
CA TYR A 340 21.97 -7.14 13.49
C TYR A 340 23.41 -7.66 13.41
N ALA A 341 24.40 -6.79 13.22
CA ALA A 341 25.80 -7.18 12.99
C ALA A 341 25.97 -8.21 11.85
N GLN A 342 25.10 -8.13 10.84
CA GLN A 342 25.08 -9.03 9.69
C GLN A 342 25.22 -8.26 8.37
N PRO A 343 25.92 -8.81 7.36
CA PRO A 343 25.94 -8.22 6.03
C PRO A 343 24.60 -8.40 5.30
N TRP A 344 24.33 -7.55 4.32
CA TRP A 344 23.24 -7.76 3.37
C TRP A 344 23.47 -8.99 2.50
N VAL A 345 22.43 -9.79 2.30
CA VAL A 345 22.43 -10.97 1.42
C VAL A 345 21.32 -10.87 0.38
N THR A 346 21.43 -11.64 -0.71
CA THR A 346 20.46 -11.60 -1.83
C THR A 346 19.02 -11.85 -1.37
N GLY A 347 18.83 -12.75 -0.41
CA GLY A 347 17.51 -13.04 0.16
C GLY A 347 16.83 -11.84 0.82
N ASP A 348 17.60 -10.92 1.39
CA ASP A 348 17.04 -9.68 1.95
C ASP A 348 16.42 -8.82 0.84
N THR A 349 17.07 -8.73 -0.33
CA THR A 349 16.55 -7.98 -1.49
C THR A 349 15.29 -8.64 -2.06
N TYR A 350 15.23 -9.97 -2.12
CA TYR A 350 14.02 -10.68 -2.53
C TYR A 350 12.84 -10.40 -1.60
N ASN A 351 13.07 -10.41 -0.28
CA ASN A 351 12.03 -10.11 0.69
C ASN A 351 11.52 -8.67 0.56
N ILE A 352 12.41 -7.66 0.44
CA ILE A 352 11.95 -6.28 0.16
C ILE A 352 11.14 -6.24 -1.14
N GLY A 353 11.59 -6.94 -2.19
CA GLY A 353 10.94 -6.92 -3.51
C GLY A 353 9.46 -7.31 -3.50
N ILE A 354 8.99 -8.00 -2.46
CA ILE A 354 7.58 -8.37 -2.28
C ILE A 354 6.93 -7.68 -1.07
N GLY A 355 7.58 -6.69 -0.48
CA GLY A 355 7.06 -5.94 0.67
C GLY A 355 7.21 -6.66 2.01
N GLN A 356 8.17 -7.58 2.13
CA GLN A 356 8.43 -8.42 3.30
C GLN A 356 9.85 -8.19 3.85
N GLY A 357 10.23 -8.96 4.87
CA GLY A 357 11.54 -8.88 5.51
C GLY A 357 11.59 -7.74 6.51
N PHE A 358 12.52 -6.80 6.32
CA PHE A 358 12.71 -5.66 7.23
C PHE A 358 11.95 -4.40 6.80
N LEU A 359 11.29 -4.40 5.63
CA LEU A 359 10.48 -3.26 5.19
C LEU A 359 9.25 -3.14 6.09
N LEU A 360 9.08 -1.98 6.72
CA LEU A 360 7.87 -1.61 7.44
C LEU A 360 7.33 -0.31 6.86
N ALA A 361 6.01 -0.20 6.73
CA ALA A 361 5.37 1.03 6.27
C ALA A 361 4.03 1.25 6.97
N THR A 362 3.59 2.51 6.96
CA THR A 362 2.26 2.89 7.47
C THR A 362 1.19 2.74 6.37
N PRO A 363 -0.09 2.54 6.74
CA PRO A 363 -1.18 2.60 5.77
C PRO A 363 -1.20 3.92 4.97
N MET A 364 -0.86 5.05 5.61
CA MET A 364 -0.80 6.36 4.96
C MET A 364 0.30 6.43 3.89
N GLN A 365 1.49 5.88 4.16
CA GLN A 365 2.55 5.81 3.15
C GLN A 365 2.14 4.98 1.93
N LEU A 366 1.46 3.85 2.14
CA LEU A 366 0.95 3.03 1.04
C LEU A 366 -0.12 3.76 0.22
N LEU A 367 -1.03 4.49 0.87
CA LEU A 367 -2.05 5.30 0.22
C LEU A 367 -1.40 6.35 -0.69
N ASN A 368 -0.40 7.07 -0.16
CA ASN A 368 0.28 8.13 -0.89
C ASN A 368 1.09 7.58 -2.09
N ALA A 369 1.83 6.48 -1.88
CA ALA A 369 2.55 5.79 -2.96
C ALA A 369 1.61 5.28 -4.05
N THR A 370 0.45 4.74 -3.68
CA THR A 370 -0.57 4.30 -4.65
C THR A 370 -1.11 5.49 -5.44
N SER A 371 -1.40 6.61 -4.77
CA SER A 371 -1.85 7.84 -5.41
C SER A 371 -0.89 8.34 -6.49
N ALA A 372 0.42 8.36 -6.20
CA ALA A 372 1.43 8.72 -7.18
C ALA A 372 1.42 7.80 -8.41
N VAL A 373 1.20 6.48 -8.25
CA VAL A 373 1.05 5.58 -9.41
C VAL A 373 -0.17 5.93 -10.25
N VAL A 374 -1.26 6.31 -9.58
CA VAL A 374 -2.58 6.52 -10.18
C VAL A 374 -2.66 7.84 -10.94
N ASN A 375 -2.09 8.92 -10.40
CA ASN A 375 -2.15 10.28 -10.94
C ASN A 375 -1.01 10.62 -11.93
N GLY A 376 -0.20 9.65 -12.34
CA GLY A 376 0.90 9.86 -13.28
C GLY A 376 2.21 10.32 -12.64
N GLY A 377 2.34 10.22 -11.32
CA GLY A 377 3.61 10.28 -10.59
C GLY A 377 3.74 11.43 -9.60
N ALA A 378 2.69 12.23 -9.41
CA ALA A 378 2.69 13.33 -8.47
C ALA A 378 2.48 12.81 -7.04
N LEU A 379 3.49 12.93 -6.19
CA LEU A 379 3.38 12.58 -4.78
C LEU A 379 2.93 13.83 -4.01
N TYR A 380 1.64 13.91 -3.68
CA TYR A 380 1.08 15.01 -2.89
C TYR A 380 1.26 14.75 -1.40
N LYS A 381 1.35 15.83 -0.63
CA LYS A 381 1.21 15.77 0.82
C LYS A 381 -0.25 15.48 1.17
N PRO A 382 -0.56 14.43 1.94
CA PRO A 382 -1.91 14.19 2.39
C PRO A 382 -2.40 15.36 3.24
N GLN A 383 -3.59 15.88 2.96
CA GLN A 383 -4.15 17.05 3.63
C GLN A 383 -5.56 16.78 4.13
N ILE A 384 -5.87 17.27 5.32
CA ILE A 384 -7.19 17.14 5.97
C ILE A 384 -7.94 18.47 6.09
N ALA A 385 -7.22 19.59 5.95
CA ALA A 385 -7.79 20.93 6.02
C ALA A 385 -8.12 21.42 4.61
N ARG A 386 -9.33 21.93 4.42
CA ARG A 386 -9.80 22.52 3.16
C ARG A 386 -9.73 24.04 3.20
N ALA A 387 -10.26 24.64 4.27
CA ALA A 387 -10.26 26.10 4.45
C ALA A 387 -10.41 26.50 5.92
N LEU A 388 -9.92 27.68 6.26
CA LEU A 388 -10.33 28.43 7.45
C LEU A 388 -11.32 29.51 7.01
N ILE A 389 -12.45 29.60 7.71
CA ILE A 389 -13.50 30.59 7.47
C ILE A 389 -13.82 31.36 8.75
N ASP A 390 -14.35 32.57 8.63
CA ASP A 390 -14.85 33.35 9.78
C ASP A 390 -16.25 32.89 10.24
N SER A 391 -16.86 33.62 11.18
CA SER A 391 -18.22 33.35 11.67
C SER A 391 -19.31 33.62 10.63
N GLU A 392 -19.01 34.45 9.63
CA GLU A 392 -19.92 34.84 8.55
C GLU A 392 -19.79 33.93 7.32
N GLY A 393 -18.80 33.04 7.31
CA GLY A 393 -18.54 32.07 6.25
C GLY A 393 -17.59 32.55 5.16
N HIS A 394 -16.93 33.71 5.32
CA HIS A 394 -15.91 34.15 4.38
C HIS A 394 -14.64 33.33 4.52
N ILE A 395 -14.04 32.97 3.39
CA ILE A 395 -12.79 32.22 3.35
C ILE A 395 -11.63 33.14 3.77
N LEU A 396 -11.01 32.82 4.91
CA LEU A 396 -9.81 33.49 5.40
C LEU A 396 -8.54 32.88 4.84
N LYS A 397 -8.54 31.56 4.65
CA LYS A 397 -7.42 30.81 4.09
C LYS A 397 -7.94 29.55 3.40
N GLN A 398 -7.50 29.33 2.17
CA GLN A 398 -7.68 28.06 1.46
C GLN A 398 -6.39 27.24 1.54
N PHE A 399 -6.51 25.92 1.65
CA PHE A 399 -5.37 25.01 1.63
C PHE A 399 -5.33 24.33 0.25
N ASP A 400 -4.35 24.74 -0.55
CA ASP A 400 -4.14 24.19 -1.89
C ASP A 400 -3.29 22.91 -1.84
N PRO A 401 -3.46 21.98 -2.79
CA PRO A 401 -2.64 20.78 -2.90
C PRO A 401 -1.13 21.08 -2.90
N GLU A 402 -0.39 20.42 -2.00
CA GLU A 402 1.06 20.59 -1.88
C GLU A 402 1.78 19.40 -2.53
N LEU A 403 2.43 19.62 -3.67
CA LEU A 403 3.24 18.61 -4.34
C LEU A 403 4.57 18.44 -3.60
N ILE A 404 4.82 17.24 -3.05
CA ILE A 404 6.11 16.91 -2.43
C ILE A 404 7.17 16.71 -3.52
N ARG A 405 6.88 15.86 -4.50
CA ARG A 405 7.77 15.56 -5.63
C ARG A 405 7.05 14.83 -6.75
N GLN A 406 7.67 14.82 -7.93
CA GLN A 406 7.37 13.85 -8.97
C GLN A 406 8.20 12.58 -8.72
N VAL A 407 7.58 11.40 -8.69
CA VAL A 407 8.32 10.14 -8.63
C VAL A 407 9.14 9.98 -9.91
N PRO A 408 10.35 9.41 -9.86
CA PRO A 408 11.26 9.33 -11.00
C PRO A 408 10.85 8.21 -11.96
N VAL A 409 9.58 8.13 -12.35
CA VAL A 409 9.01 7.12 -13.25
C VAL A 409 8.15 7.82 -14.29
N SER A 410 8.33 7.45 -15.57
CA SER A 410 7.52 8.03 -16.64
C SER A 410 6.04 7.67 -16.51
N ALA A 411 5.16 8.59 -16.92
CA ALA A 411 3.72 8.35 -16.93
C ALA A 411 3.33 7.11 -17.77
N GLN A 412 4.10 6.82 -18.84
CA GLN A 412 3.92 5.62 -19.66
C GLN A 412 4.19 4.35 -18.85
N ASN A 413 5.27 4.31 -18.06
CA ASN A 413 5.59 3.16 -17.22
C ASN A 413 4.58 3.00 -16.07
N LEU A 414 4.13 4.11 -15.48
CA LEU A 414 3.05 4.08 -14.48
C LEU A 414 1.73 3.57 -15.07
N ALA A 415 1.42 3.89 -16.33
CA ALA A 415 0.24 3.34 -17.02
C ALA A 415 0.32 1.81 -17.17
N VAL A 416 1.50 1.24 -17.41
CA VAL A 416 1.69 -0.22 -17.43
C VAL A 416 1.40 -0.84 -16.06
N VAL A 417 1.85 -0.21 -14.99
CA VAL A 417 1.55 -0.65 -13.62
C VAL A 417 0.05 -0.57 -13.36
N ARG A 418 -0.61 0.55 -13.72
CA ARG A 418 -2.07 0.71 -13.66
C ARG A 418 -2.80 -0.39 -14.43
N ASN A 419 -2.31 -0.81 -15.60
CA ASN A 419 -2.86 -1.94 -16.35
C ASN A 419 -2.77 -3.26 -15.58
N GLY A 420 -1.64 -3.52 -14.90
CA GLY A 420 -1.49 -4.67 -14.02
C GLY A 420 -2.48 -4.65 -12.84
N LEU A 421 -2.70 -3.48 -12.24
CA LEU A 421 -3.68 -3.29 -11.16
C LEU A 421 -5.13 -3.50 -11.65
N ARG A 422 -5.44 -3.07 -12.87
CA ARG A 422 -6.74 -3.36 -13.49
C ARG A 422 -6.89 -4.85 -13.79
N ALA A 423 -5.84 -5.49 -14.30
CA ALA A 423 -5.81 -6.92 -14.58
C ALA A 423 -5.99 -7.78 -13.32
N ALA A 424 -5.53 -7.30 -12.15
CA ALA A 424 -5.79 -7.94 -10.86
C ALA A 424 -7.29 -8.05 -10.57
N VAL A 425 -8.09 -7.04 -10.96
CA VAL A 425 -9.54 -7.01 -10.78
C VAL A 425 -10.27 -7.77 -11.89
N THR A 426 -9.84 -7.66 -13.14
CA THR A 426 -10.58 -8.29 -14.26
C THR A 426 -10.31 -9.79 -14.42
N SER A 427 -9.15 -10.25 -13.95
CA SER A 427 -8.68 -11.63 -14.21
C SER A 427 -7.71 -12.17 -13.15
N GLY A 428 -7.41 -11.43 -12.09
CA GLY A 428 -6.36 -11.79 -11.12
C GLY A 428 -6.87 -11.98 -9.70
N THR A 429 -6.10 -11.56 -8.70
CA THR A 429 -6.38 -11.84 -7.28
C THR A 429 -7.53 -11.03 -6.67
N ALA A 430 -8.01 -9.98 -7.33
CA ALA A 430 -9.01 -9.05 -6.80
C ALA A 430 -10.37 -9.14 -7.55
N GLN A 431 -10.72 -10.29 -8.11
CA GLN A 431 -11.92 -10.42 -8.98
C GLN A 431 -13.24 -10.06 -8.30
N THR A 432 -13.33 -10.21 -6.98
CA THR A 432 -14.56 -9.96 -6.20
C THR A 432 -14.98 -8.48 -6.18
N ILE A 433 -14.13 -7.55 -6.64
CA ILE A 433 -14.44 -6.13 -6.80
C ILE A 433 -14.58 -5.70 -8.27
N ASN A 434 -14.77 -6.64 -9.20
CA ASN A 434 -15.03 -6.30 -10.61
C ASN A 434 -16.49 -5.84 -10.79
N LEU A 435 -16.80 -4.61 -10.35
CA LEU A 435 -18.16 -4.09 -10.27
C LEU A 435 -18.71 -3.68 -11.66
N ALA A 436 -19.95 -4.06 -11.95
CA ALA A 436 -20.67 -3.51 -13.09
C ALA A 436 -20.89 -2.00 -12.90
N GLY A 437 -20.66 -1.21 -13.94
CA GLY A 437 -20.81 0.25 -13.90
C GLY A 437 -19.63 1.02 -13.31
N LEU A 438 -18.65 0.35 -12.69
CA LEU A 438 -17.46 1.00 -12.14
C LEU A 438 -16.19 0.18 -12.42
N LYS A 439 -15.29 0.74 -13.22
CA LYS A 439 -13.99 0.11 -13.47
C LYS A 439 -13.06 0.35 -12.27
N VAL A 440 -12.95 -0.62 -11.39
CA VAL A 440 -12.01 -0.60 -10.25
C VAL A 440 -10.64 -1.18 -10.65
N ALA A 441 -9.55 -0.65 -10.14
CA ALA A 441 -8.23 -1.27 -10.25
C ALA A 441 -7.59 -1.33 -8.86
N GLY A 442 -6.74 -2.32 -8.60
CA GLY A 442 -6.14 -2.46 -7.28
C GLY A 442 -5.14 -3.60 -7.16
N LYS A 443 -4.60 -3.78 -5.96
CA LYS A 443 -3.61 -4.80 -5.64
C LYS A 443 -3.87 -5.36 -4.25
N THR A 444 -4.00 -6.69 -4.16
CA THR A 444 -4.06 -7.39 -2.87
C THR A 444 -2.68 -7.52 -2.24
N GLY A 445 -2.65 -7.59 -0.91
CA GLY A 445 -1.50 -7.98 -0.13
C GLY A 445 -1.89 -8.92 1.00
N THR A 446 -1.04 -9.90 1.23
CA THR A 446 -1.07 -10.78 2.40
C THR A 446 0.32 -10.68 3.00
N ALA A 447 0.43 -10.15 4.20
CA ALA A 447 1.72 -9.84 4.82
C ALA A 447 1.91 -10.67 6.07
N GLU A 448 2.81 -11.65 6.02
CA GLU A 448 3.22 -12.44 7.18
C GLU A 448 3.87 -11.54 8.23
N TYR A 449 3.57 -11.80 9.50
CA TYR A 449 4.19 -11.10 10.63
C TYR A 449 4.62 -12.10 11.73
N PRO A 450 5.58 -11.73 12.60
CA PRO A 450 6.00 -12.58 13.71
C PRO A 450 4.83 -12.88 14.65
N GLY A 451 4.48 -14.15 14.80
CA GLY A 451 3.37 -14.57 15.65
C GLY A 451 3.23 -16.09 15.74
N PRO A 452 2.22 -16.58 16.49
CA PRO A 452 1.99 -18.00 16.66
C PRO A 452 1.67 -18.64 15.31
N ARG A 453 2.43 -19.68 14.96
CA ARG A 453 2.20 -20.43 13.72
C ARG A 453 0.92 -21.25 13.80
N ASP A 454 0.25 -21.41 12.67
CA ASP A 454 -0.89 -22.32 12.57
C ASP A 454 -0.45 -23.80 12.62
N LYS A 455 -1.42 -24.72 12.56
CA LYS A 455 -1.17 -26.18 12.59
C LYS A 455 -0.31 -26.67 11.43
N GLN A 456 -0.22 -25.89 10.34
CA GLN A 456 0.57 -26.16 9.15
C GLN A 456 1.95 -25.46 9.22
N GLY A 457 2.26 -24.81 10.33
CA GLY A 457 3.53 -24.10 10.53
C GLY A 457 3.60 -22.74 9.84
N ARG A 458 2.50 -22.21 9.30
CA ARG A 458 2.47 -20.91 8.60
C ARG A 458 2.37 -19.76 9.59
N LEU A 459 3.01 -18.64 9.28
CA LEU A 459 2.89 -17.42 10.08
C LEU A 459 1.48 -16.82 9.92
N PRO A 460 0.99 -16.08 10.93
CA PRO A 460 -0.22 -15.30 10.76
C PRO A 460 0.02 -14.15 9.78
N THR A 461 -1.06 -13.64 9.19
CA THR A 461 -0.99 -12.64 8.11
C THR A 461 -1.92 -11.47 8.34
N HIS A 462 -1.46 -10.29 7.93
CA HIS A 462 -2.31 -9.12 7.77
C HIS A 462 -2.91 -9.08 6.35
N ALA A 463 -4.17 -8.66 6.26
CA ALA A 463 -4.86 -8.51 4.99
C ALA A 463 -4.77 -7.05 4.52
N TRP A 464 -4.25 -6.86 3.31
CA TRP A 464 -4.09 -5.56 2.67
C TRP A 464 -4.82 -5.52 1.34
N PHE A 465 -5.36 -4.36 1.01
CA PHE A 465 -5.79 -4.03 -0.34
C PHE A 465 -5.62 -2.54 -0.59
N THR A 466 -5.01 -2.20 -1.73
CA THR A 466 -5.01 -0.83 -2.24
C THR A 466 -5.76 -0.80 -3.57
N ALA A 467 -6.61 0.21 -3.77
CA ALA A 467 -7.51 0.28 -4.91
C ALA A 467 -7.72 1.73 -5.35
N TYR A 468 -8.19 1.92 -6.58
CA TYR A 468 -8.67 3.20 -7.05
C TYR A 468 -9.80 3.04 -8.06
N ALA A 469 -10.63 4.07 -8.14
CA ALA A 469 -11.73 4.12 -9.08
C ALA A 469 -12.14 5.58 -9.40
N PRO A 470 -12.78 5.79 -10.57
CA PRO A 470 -12.75 4.92 -11.74
C PRO A 470 -11.33 4.72 -12.30
N TYR A 471 -11.10 3.62 -13.01
CA TYR A 471 -9.79 3.28 -13.56
C TYR A 471 -9.29 4.31 -14.59
N ASP A 472 -10.20 4.82 -15.43
CA ASP A 472 -9.86 5.72 -16.52
C ASP A 472 -9.57 7.15 -16.01
N ASN A 473 -10.44 7.67 -15.13
CA ASN A 473 -10.31 8.98 -14.49
C ASN A 473 -10.44 8.84 -12.95
N PRO A 474 -9.33 8.57 -12.24
CA PRO A 474 -9.37 8.27 -10.81
C PRO A 474 -9.85 9.44 -9.97
N GLN A 475 -10.85 9.19 -9.12
CA GLN A 475 -11.43 10.17 -8.18
C GLN A 475 -11.10 9.83 -6.73
N ILE A 476 -10.86 8.55 -6.44
CA ILE A 476 -10.57 8.05 -5.10
C ILE A 476 -9.52 6.94 -5.18
N VAL A 477 -8.54 7.01 -4.28
CA VAL A 477 -7.64 5.91 -3.91
C VAL A 477 -8.01 5.47 -2.51
N LEU A 478 -8.05 4.15 -2.30
CA LEU A 478 -8.49 3.52 -1.07
C LEU A 478 -7.42 2.52 -0.60
N VAL A 479 -7.08 2.55 0.68
CA VAL A 479 -6.33 1.49 1.36
C VAL A 479 -7.21 0.87 2.43
N VAL A 480 -7.31 -0.46 2.42
CA VAL A 480 -7.92 -1.26 3.47
C VAL A 480 -6.85 -2.16 4.08
N PHE A 481 -6.74 -2.10 5.40
CA PHE A 481 -5.84 -2.91 6.18
C PHE A 481 -6.59 -3.57 7.34
N VAL A 482 -6.34 -4.86 7.55
CA VAL A 482 -6.93 -5.63 8.65
C VAL A 482 -5.83 -6.39 9.38
N GLU A 483 -5.61 -6.03 10.65
CA GLU A 483 -4.66 -6.71 11.51
C GLU A 483 -5.13 -8.13 11.76
N ASN A 484 -4.21 -9.09 11.59
CA ASN A 484 -4.51 -10.52 11.64
C ASN A 484 -5.72 -10.92 10.76
N GLY A 485 -5.91 -10.21 9.63
CA GLY A 485 -7.07 -10.38 8.75
C GLY A 485 -6.99 -11.54 7.77
N GLY A 486 -5.89 -12.28 7.74
CA GLY A 486 -5.69 -13.37 6.78
C GLY A 486 -5.39 -12.86 5.37
N GLU A 487 -6.09 -13.41 4.37
CA GLU A 487 -5.84 -13.09 2.96
C GLU A 487 -6.50 -11.78 2.51
N GLY A 488 -5.74 -10.91 1.85
CA GLY A 488 -6.25 -9.63 1.33
C GLY A 488 -7.44 -9.78 0.37
N SER A 489 -7.44 -10.81 -0.48
CA SER A 489 -8.50 -11.13 -1.44
C SER A 489 -9.84 -11.49 -0.79
N GLU A 490 -9.80 -12.14 0.37
CA GLU A 490 -11.00 -12.64 1.06
C GLU A 490 -11.56 -11.63 2.07
N THR A 491 -10.68 -10.80 2.62
CA THR A 491 -11.00 -9.88 3.72
C THR A 491 -11.03 -8.42 3.28
N ALA A 492 -9.92 -7.90 2.75
CA ALA A 492 -9.77 -6.48 2.47
C ALA A 492 -10.49 -6.05 1.17
N VAL A 493 -10.51 -6.91 0.14
CA VAL A 493 -11.20 -6.61 -1.13
C VAL A 493 -12.72 -6.44 -0.95
N PRO A 494 -13.45 -7.31 -0.22
CA PRO A 494 -14.88 -7.10 0.01
C PRO A 494 -15.22 -5.84 0.82
N ILE A 495 -14.37 -5.45 1.78
CA ILE A 495 -14.53 -4.19 2.53
C ILE A 495 -14.43 -3.01 1.55
N ALA A 496 -13.39 -2.99 0.72
CA ALA A 496 -13.24 -1.96 -0.31
C ALA A 496 -14.41 -1.94 -1.31
N ALA A 497 -14.93 -3.10 -1.69
CA ALA A 497 -16.08 -3.19 -2.59
C ALA A 497 -17.32 -2.52 -1.98
N SER A 498 -17.58 -2.74 -0.69
CA SER A 498 -18.68 -2.11 0.03
C SER A 498 -18.57 -0.59 0.04
N ILE A 499 -17.37 -0.07 0.29
CA ILE A 499 -17.08 1.36 0.34
C ILE A 499 -17.26 2.01 -1.03
N LEU A 500 -16.68 1.42 -2.08
CA LEU A 500 -16.80 1.97 -3.44
C LEU A 500 -18.24 1.91 -3.97
N LYS A 501 -19.02 0.87 -3.62
CA LYS A 501 -20.45 0.81 -3.97
C LYS A 501 -21.24 1.94 -3.34
N ASP A 502 -20.92 2.29 -2.10
CA ASP A 502 -21.55 3.38 -1.37
C ASP A 502 -21.17 4.74 -1.97
N TYR A 503 -19.86 5.00 -2.10
CA TYR A 503 -19.31 6.24 -2.65
C TYR A 503 -19.78 6.56 -4.08
N PHE A 504 -19.91 5.54 -4.93
CA PHE A 504 -20.40 5.69 -6.31
C PHE A 504 -21.90 5.43 -6.47
N HIS A 505 -22.64 5.24 -5.38
CA HIS A 505 -24.08 5.00 -5.37
C HIS A 505 -24.56 3.87 -6.30
N LEU A 506 -23.78 2.79 -6.42
CA LEU A 506 -24.07 1.66 -7.33
C LEU A 506 -25.13 0.69 -6.77
N GLY A 507 -25.56 0.89 -5.52
CA GLY A 507 -26.38 -0.06 -4.76
C GLY A 507 -25.57 -1.26 -4.27
N GLN A 508 -25.86 -1.75 -3.06
CA GLN A 508 -25.06 -2.81 -2.43
C GLN A 508 -25.09 -4.14 -3.22
N ASN A 509 -26.15 -4.36 -4.01
CA ASN A 509 -26.33 -5.54 -4.86
C ASN A 509 -25.75 -5.38 -6.28
N ALA A 510 -24.95 -4.33 -6.54
CA ALA A 510 -24.29 -4.17 -7.85
C ALA A 510 -23.55 -5.47 -8.24
N PRO A 511 -23.85 -6.04 -9.43
CA PRO A 511 -23.34 -7.34 -9.81
C PRO A 511 -21.83 -7.29 -10.03
N VAL A 512 -21.14 -8.34 -9.57
CA VAL A 512 -19.75 -8.58 -9.91
C VAL A 512 -19.74 -9.21 -11.31
N LEU A 513 -19.00 -8.57 -12.23
CA LEU A 513 -18.87 -9.02 -13.60
C LEU A 513 -18.08 -10.35 -13.66
N PRO A 514 -18.50 -11.29 -14.52
CA PRO A 514 -17.82 -12.57 -14.67
C PRO A 514 -16.37 -12.38 -15.16
N ASN A 515 -15.52 -13.32 -14.77
CA ASN A 515 -14.10 -13.29 -15.09
C ASN A 515 -13.87 -13.33 -16.61
N SER A 516 -13.09 -12.38 -17.13
CA SER A 516 -12.70 -12.30 -18.54
C SER A 516 -11.40 -13.06 -18.88
N GLY A 517 -10.70 -13.63 -17.91
CA GLY A 517 -9.44 -14.36 -18.14
C GLY A 517 -9.27 -15.59 -17.25
N THR A 518 -9.00 -16.75 -17.86
CA THR A 518 -8.49 -17.91 -17.13
C THR A 518 -7.10 -17.58 -16.55
N ALA A 519 -6.75 -18.14 -15.39
CA ALA A 519 -5.34 -18.19 -14.97
C ALA A 519 -4.47 -18.66 -16.14
N PRO A 520 -3.21 -18.17 -16.30
CA PRO A 520 -2.32 -18.65 -17.33
C PRO A 520 -2.37 -20.18 -17.36
N SER A 521 -2.75 -20.73 -18.52
CA SER A 521 -2.94 -22.16 -18.70
C SER A 521 -1.69 -22.89 -18.21
N GLN A 522 -1.87 -23.80 -17.26
CA GLN A 522 -0.85 -24.77 -16.87
C GLN A 522 -0.42 -25.54 -18.12
N THR A 523 0.72 -25.19 -18.72
CA THR A 523 1.56 -26.24 -19.29
C THR A 523 1.99 -27.07 -18.09
N ARG A 524 1.26 -28.16 -17.83
CA ARG A 524 1.65 -29.20 -16.87
C ARG A 524 3.10 -29.58 -17.18
N VAL A 525 4.03 -29.07 -16.39
CA VAL A 525 5.26 -29.80 -16.11
C VAL A 525 4.80 -30.92 -15.20
N SER A 526 4.50 -32.09 -15.80
CA SER A 526 4.18 -33.28 -15.03
C SER A 526 5.37 -33.57 -14.11
N GLU A 527 5.08 -33.62 -12.81
CA GLU A 527 6.01 -34.01 -11.76
C GLU A 527 6.73 -35.31 -12.14
N SER A 528 8.06 -35.29 -12.07
CA SER A 528 8.87 -36.48 -11.93
C SER A 528 8.48 -37.18 -10.62
N PRO A 529 8.10 -38.47 -10.61
CA PRO A 529 8.02 -39.24 -9.38
C PRO A 529 9.45 -39.53 -8.89
N GLN A 530 9.71 -39.37 -7.59
CA GLN A 530 10.87 -40.02 -6.97
C GLN A 530 10.73 -41.54 -7.07
N ALA A 531 11.81 -42.17 -7.55
CA ALA A 531 12.25 -43.55 -7.31
C ALA A 531 11.19 -44.67 -7.48
N GLY A 532 10.89 -44.99 -8.73
CA GLY A 532 10.44 -46.32 -9.15
C GLY A 532 11.00 -46.58 -10.55
N ALA A 533 11.89 -47.55 -10.70
CA ALA A 533 12.59 -47.83 -11.94
C ALA A 533 11.63 -48.22 -13.08
N VAL A 534 11.49 -47.38 -14.11
CA VAL A 534 10.87 -47.68 -15.42
C VAL A 534 11.59 -46.84 -16.49
N PRO A 535 11.95 -47.39 -17.68
CA PRO A 535 13.12 -46.97 -18.45
C PRO A 535 12.87 -45.73 -19.33
N PRO A 536 13.94 -45.02 -19.80
CA PRO A 536 13.80 -43.83 -20.61
C PRO A 536 13.18 -44.17 -21.96
N ARG A 537 12.13 -43.45 -22.37
CA ARG A 537 11.81 -43.31 -23.79
C ARG A 537 12.77 -42.30 -24.37
N THR A 538 13.85 -42.82 -24.94
CA THR A 538 14.72 -42.11 -25.86
C THR A 538 13.89 -41.61 -27.06
N SER A 539 13.71 -40.29 -27.21
CA SER A 539 13.47 -39.74 -28.55
C SER A 539 14.78 -39.92 -29.31
N THR A 540 14.87 -40.94 -30.14
CA THR A 540 16.02 -41.13 -31.02
C THR A 540 16.09 -39.94 -31.97
N VAL A 541 17.09 -39.09 -31.80
CA VAL A 541 17.41 -38.04 -32.77
C VAL A 541 17.60 -38.72 -34.13
N PRO A 542 16.84 -38.35 -35.18
CA PRO A 542 17.01 -38.92 -36.51
C PRO A 542 18.46 -38.74 -36.96
N LYS A 543 19.11 -39.81 -37.42
CA LYS A 543 20.56 -39.79 -37.66
C LYS A 543 20.94 -39.00 -38.90
N LYS A 544 20.08 -38.90 -39.92
CA LYS A 544 20.34 -38.18 -41.16
C LYS A 544 19.17 -37.29 -41.52
N LEU A 545 19.31 -36.00 -41.29
CA LEU A 545 18.31 -34.99 -41.65
C LEU A 545 18.81 -34.14 -42.82
N LYS A 546 17.99 -33.98 -43.84
CA LYS A 546 18.15 -32.93 -44.85
C LYS A 546 17.45 -31.66 -44.42
N VAL A 547 17.87 -30.53 -44.98
CA VAL A 547 17.27 -29.22 -44.66
C VAL A 547 16.89 -28.46 -45.91
N ARG A 548 15.75 -27.78 -45.89
CA ARG A 548 15.35 -26.83 -46.94
C ARG A 548 14.69 -25.59 -46.37
N THR A 549 14.92 -24.46 -47.04
CA THR A 549 14.17 -23.23 -46.78
C THR A 549 12.80 -23.32 -47.46
N LEU A 550 11.73 -23.16 -46.68
CA LEU A 550 10.35 -23.13 -47.14
C LEU A 550 9.90 -21.72 -47.57
N ALA A 551 10.33 -20.69 -46.84
CA ALA A 551 9.98 -19.31 -47.13
C ALA A 551 11.07 -18.34 -46.65
N GLN A 552 11.17 -17.19 -47.32
CA GLN A 552 11.95 -16.04 -46.91
C GLN A 552 11.09 -14.79 -47.11
N GLU A 553 10.70 -14.13 -46.02
CA GLU A 553 9.73 -13.03 -46.01
C GLU A 553 10.34 -11.77 -45.40
N THR A 554 10.00 -10.60 -45.93
CA THR A 554 10.36 -9.31 -45.31
C THR A 554 9.38 -9.01 -44.17
N GLY A 555 9.89 -8.92 -42.95
CA GLY A 555 9.18 -8.52 -41.74
C GLY A 555 9.38 -7.04 -41.39
N SER A 556 8.85 -6.63 -40.23
CA SER A 556 8.94 -5.26 -39.71
C SER A 556 9.92 -5.10 -38.53
N SER A 557 10.65 -6.18 -38.18
CA SER A 557 11.60 -6.21 -37.06
C SER A 557 12.98 -5.68 -37.50
N ALA A 558 13.72 -5.05 -36.59
CA ALA A 558 15.12 -4.70 -36.82
C ALA A 558 16.05 -5.94 -36.87
N TYR A 559 15.55 -7.13 -36.54
CA TYR A 559 16.30 -8.39 -36.48
C TYR A 559 15.89 -9.36 -37.60
N ALA A 560 16.77 -10.32 -37.87
CA ALA A 560 16.41 -11.49 -38.67
C ALA A 560 15.80 -12.55 -37.73
N SER A 561 14.82 -13.30 -38.23
CA SER A 561 14.17 -14.39 -37.49
C SER A 561 14.22 -15.68 -38.28
N ILE A 562 14.21 -16.81 -37.57
CA ILE A 562 14.11 -18.12 -38.20
C ILE A 562 13.13 -19.00 -37.44
N SER A 563 12.32 -19.72 -38.19
CA SER A 563 11.32 -20.67 -37.69
C SER A 563 11.38 -21.92 -38.53
N GLY A 564 10.90 -23.04 -38.01
CA GLY A 564 10.85 -24.25 -38.81
C GLY A 564 10.30 -25.44 -38.07
N TRP A 565 10.39 -26.59 -38.73
CA TRP A 565 10.02 -27.88 -38.15
C TRP A 565 11.11 -28.92 -38.37
N VAL A 566 11.21 -29.88 -37.47
CA VAL A 566 11.95 -31.13 -37.64
C VAL A 566 10.95 -32.28 -37.78
N ARG A 567 11.09 -33.06 -38.85
CA ARG A 567 10.20 -34.17 -39.21
C ARG A 567 10.98 -35.47 -39.42
N ASP A 568 10.40 -36.59 -39.03
CA ASP A 568 10.95 -37.92 -39.31
C ASP A 568 10.60 -38.39 -40.73
N ARG A 569 11.05 -39.59 -41.10
CA ARG A 569 10.79 -40.20 -42.43
C ARG A 569 9.30 -40.38 -42.75
N GLY A 570 8.45 -40.47 -41.73
CA GLY A 570 6.99 -40.53 -41.87
C GLY A 570 6.31 -39.17 -41.93
N GLY A 571 7.07 -38.06 -41.98
CA GLY A 571 6.55 -36.70 -41.89
C GLY A 571 6.03 -36.35 -40.49
N ARG A 572 6.30 -37.17 -39.48
CA ARG A 572 5.82 -36.94 -38.12
C ARG A 572 6.72 -35.93 -37.41
N PRO A 573 6.17 -35.09 -36.53
CA PRO A 573 6.97 -34.15 -35.77
C PRO A 573 7.98 -34.87 -34.87
N VAL A 574 9.20 -34.34 -34.82
CA VAL A 574 10.29 -34.83 -33.97
C VAL A 574 10.45 -33.85 -32.80
N PRO A 575 9.83 -34.10 -31.63
CA PRO A 575 9.95 -33.24 -30.47
C PRO A 575 11.25 -33.50 -29.71
N GLY A 576 11.68 -32.52 -28.92
CA GLY A 576 12.81 -32.71 -28.00
C GLY A 576 14.20 -32.76 -28.64
N VAL A 577 14.35 -32.41 -29.91
CA VAL A 577 15.67 -32.28 -30.55
C VAL A 577 16.14 -30.83 -30.50
N THR A 578 17.44 -30.63 -30.32
CA THR A 578 18.01 -29.28 -30.25
C THR A 578 18.35 -28.81 -31.65
N VAL A 579 17.73 -27.71 -32.08
CA VAL A 579 18.19 -26.92 -33.22
C VAL A 579 19.16 -25.87 -32.70
N ALA A 580 20.33 -25.80 -33.31
CA ALA A 580 21.38 -24.86 -32.97
C ALA A 580 21.66 -23.96 -34.18
N ILE A 581 21.94 -22.70 -33.87
CA ILE A 581 22.42 -21.72 -34.85
C ILE A 581 23.78 -21.24 -34.38
N ASP A 582 24.79 -21.49 -35.20
CA ASP A 582 26.14 -21.00 -35.01
C ASP A 582 26.54 -19.98 -36.07
N ARG A 583 27.48 -19.12 -35.71
CA ARG A 583 27.96 -18.02 -36.53
C ARG A 583 29.48 -18.02 -36.52
N GLY A 584 30.10 -18.54 -37.59
CA GLY A 584 31.56 -18.69 -37.67
C GLY A 584 32.15 -19.58 -36.57
N GLY A 585 31.40 -20.61 -36.13
CA GLY A 585 31.80 -21.53 -35.06
C GLY A 585 31.40 -21.12 -33.64
N GLU A 586 30.86 -19.90 -33.45
CA GLU A 586 30.32 -19.45 -32.16
C GLU A 586 28.82 -19.78 -32.07
N LEU A 587 28.39 -20.45 -31.00
CA LEU A 587 27.00 -20.79 -30.78
C LEU A 587 26.19 -19.53 -30.41
N VAL A 588 25.22 -19.17 -31.24
CA VAL A 588 24.38 -17.98 -31.03
C VAL A 588 23.10 -18.32 -30.29
N VAL A 589 22.46 -19.44 -30.63
CA VAL A 589 21.23 -19.86 -29.97
C VAL A 589 20.99 -21.37 -30.06
N ARG A 590 20.35 -21.94 -29.04
CA ARG A 590 19.80 -23.30 -29.00
C ARG A 590 18.31 -23.24 -28.72
N SER A 591 17.51 -24.02 -29.43
CA SER A 591 16.09 -24.23 -29.12
C SER A 591 15.75 -25.70 -29.23
N LEU A 592 14.98 -26.17 -28.27
CA LEU A 592 14.41 -27.50 -28.33
C LEU A 592 13.13 -27.44 -29.16
N THR A 593 12.98 -28.36 -30.11
CA THR A 593 11.73 -28.45 -30.87
C THR A 593 10.54 -28.80 -29.97
N GLY A 594 9.42 -28.11 -30.16
CA GLY A 594 8.15 -28.36 -29.48
C GLY A 594 7.52 -29.71 -29.84
N ALA A 595 6.38 -30.02 -29.22
CA ALA A 595 5.66 -31.28 -29.41
C ALA A 595 5.24 -31.55 -30.88
N ASP A 596 5.05 -30.49 -31.66
CA ASP A 596 4.75 -30.50 -33.09
C ASP A 596 6.01 -30.40 -33.98
N GLY A 597 7.20 -30.60 -33.38
CA GLY A 597 8.49 -30.54 -34.05
C GLY A 597 8.91 -29.12 -34.41
N SER A 598 8.19 -28.08 -33.99
CA SER A 598 8.47 -26.69 -34.37
C SER A 598 9.58 -26.06 -33.53
N PHE A 599 10.28 -25.10 -34.11
CA PHE A 599 11.21 -24.23 -33.40
C PHE A 599 11.10 -22.79 -33.95
N HIS A 600 11.45 -21.81 -33.13
CA HIS A 600 11.33 -20.41 -33.49
C HIS A 600 12.35 -19.52 -32.77
N TYR A 601 12.85 -18.51 -33.48
CA TYR A 601 13.75 -17.48 -32.98
C TYR A 601 13.40 -16.13 -33.61
N ASP A 602 12.94 -15.18 -32.81
CA ASP A 602 12.45 -13.88 -33.28
C ASP A 602 13.46 -12.74 -33.25
N THR A 603 14.57 -12.93 -32.54
CA THR A 603 15.52 -11.84 -32.23
C THR A 603 16.96 -12.33 -32.30
N ILE A 604 17.41 -12.78 -33.47
CA ILE A 604 18.82 -13.10 -33.67
C ILE A 604 19.52 -11.85 -34.22
N PRO A 605 20.49 -11.25 -33.50
CA PRO A 605 21.30 -10.16 -34.03
C PRO A 605 22.02 -10.61 -35.31
N TYR A 606 21.80 -9.90 -36.43
CA TYR A 606 22.54 -10.16 -37.66
C TYR A 606 23.83 -9.33 -37.66
N GLU A 607 24.95 -9.97 -38.01
CA GLU A 607 26.23 -9.27 -38.24
C GLU A 607 26.53 -9.29 -39.73
N ILE A 608 26.78 -8.11 -40.30
CA ILE A 608 27.06 -7.96 -41.74
C ILE A 608 28.30 -8.79 -42.10
N GLY A 609 28.14 -9.75 -43.01
CA GLY A 609 29.24 -10.57 -43.52
C GLY A 609 29.47 -11.90 -42.81
N ARG A 610 28.66 -12.29 -41.83
CA ARG A 610 28.71 -13.64 -41.23
C ARG A 610 27.44 -14.43 -41.51
N ASP A 611 27.61 -15.64 -42.05
CA ASP A 611 26.50 -16.56 -42.29
C ASP A 611 26.07 -17.25 -40.98
N TRP A 612 24.79 -17.54 -40.87
CA TRP A 612 24.22 -18.46 -39.90
C TRP A 612 24.33 -19.88 -40.43
N HIS A 613 24.83 -20.78 -39.59
CA HIS A 613 24.81 -22.21 -39.82
C HIS A 613 23.73 -22.80 -38.90
N VAL A 614 22.69 -23.39 -39.47
CA VAL A 614 21.56 -23.96 -38.72
C VAL A 614 21.63 -25.48 -38.83
N ARG A 615 21.63 -26.17 -37.69
CA ARG A 615 21.75 -27.63 -37.62
C ARG A 615 20.91 -28.24 -36.50
N VAL A 616 20.66 -29.55 -36.56
CA VAL A 616 20.08 -30.33 -35.46
C VAL A 616 21.22 -31.02 -34.71
N GLU A 617 21.41 -30.71 -33.42
CA GLU A 617 22.45 -31.32 -32.59
C GLU A 617 22.15 -32.80 -32.32
N GLY A 618 23.18 -33.64 -32.34
CA GLY A 618 23.03 -35.09 -32.17
C GLY A 618 22.50 -35.84 -33.40
N SER A 619 22.36 -35.14 -34.53
CA SER A 619 22.06 -35.68 -35.86
C SER A 619 23.23 -35.43 -36.80
N ASP A 620 23.52 -36.34 -37.75
CA ASP A 620 24.37 -36.05 -38.92
C ASP A 620 23.54 -35.24 -39.94
N SER A 621 22.97 -34.11 -39.50
CA SER A 621 22.11 -33.24 -40.29
C SER A 621 22.91 -32.39 -41.27
N GLU A 622 22.32 -32.10 -42.43
CA GLU A 622 22.82 -31.05 -43.31
C GLU A 622 22.81 -29.71 -42.59
N ILE A 623 23.89 -28.94 -42.75
CA ILE A 623 23.99 -27.59 -42.19
C ILE A 623 23.39 -26.62 -43.20
N LEU A 624 22.34 -25.92 -42.80
CA LEU A 624 21.78 -24.84 -43.61
C LEU A 624 22.57 -23.56 -43.36
N SER A 625 23.28 -23.09 -44.38
CA SER A 625 23.96 -21.80 -44.36
C SER A 625 23.03 -20.70 -44.88
N LEU A 626 22.70 -19.72 -44.04
CA LEU A 626 21.89 -18.56 -44.39
C LEU A 626 22.68 -17.28 -44.17
N ARG A 627 22.65 -16.36 -45.14
CA ARG A 627 23.18 -15.01 -44.93
C ARG A 627 22.05 -14.12 -44.41
N PRO A 628 22.01 -13.82 -43.09
CA PRO A 628 20.86 -13.12 -42.51
C PRO A 628 20.77 -11.69 -43.04
N GLN A 629 19.58 -11.30 -43.46
CA GLN A 629 19.27 -9.92 -43.86
C GLN A 629 18.42 -9.24 -42.77
N PRO A 630 18.57 -7.92 -42.55
CA PRO A 630 17.69 -7.18 -41.67
C PRO A 630 16.23 -7.40 -42.03
N ALA A 631 15.37 -7.43 -41.01
CA ALA A 631 13.94 -7.53 -41.19
C ALA A 631 13.51 -8.72 -42.06
N THR A 632 14.21 -9.84 -41.99
CA THR A 632 13.92 -11.02 -42.82
C THR A 632 13.61 -12.23 -41.93
N LYS A 633 12.48 -12.88 -42.22
CA LYS A 633 12.04 -14.13 -41.59
C LYS A 633 12.34 -15.31 -42.51
N TYR A 634 13.09 -16.27 -42.00
CA TYR A 634 13.36 -17.53 -42.67
C TYR A 634 12.46 -18.63 -42.08
N THR A 635 11.81 -19.41 -42.92
CA THR A 635 11.08 -20.62 -42.51
C THR A 635 11.76 -21.83 -43.12
N VAL A 636 12.12 -22.83 -42.31
CA VAL A 636 12.92 -23.98 -42.73
C VAL A 636 12.31 -25.31 -42.30
N LEU A 637 12.68 -26.39 -42.97
CA LEU A 637 12.26 -27.73 -42.63
C LEU A 637 13.46 -28.67 -42.62
N PHE A 638 13.71 -29.29 -41.48
CA PHE A 638 14.56 -30.47 -41.37
C PHE A 638 13.71 -31.73 -41.52
N TYR A 639 14.12 -32.67 -42.36
CA TYR A 639 13.38 -33.89 -42.62
C TYR A 639 14.31 -35.07 -42.88
N GLU A 640 13.92 -36.27 -42.46
CA GLU A 640 14.62 -37.52 -42.74
C GLU A 640 14.10 -38.12 -44.06
N GLU A 641 14.99 -38.55 -44.96
CA GLU A 641 14.62 -39.20 -46.25
C GLU A 641 14.25 -40.69 -46.12
#